data_AF-A0AA88M7Q5-F1
#
_entry.id   AF-A0AA88M7Q5-F1
#
_cell.length_a   1.000
_cell.length_b   1.000
_cell.length_c   1.000
_cell.angle_alpha   90.00
_cell.angle_beta   90.00
_cell.angle_gamma   90.00
#
_symmetry.space_group_name_H-M   'P 1'
#
loop_
_entity.id
_entity.type
_entity.pdbx_description
1 polymer ?
#
loop_
_entity_poly.entity_id
_entity_poly.type
_entity_poly.pdbx_seq_one_letter_code
_entity_poly.pdbx_strand_id
1 'polypeptide(L)'
;MTSPPRSTDEQRGISESPAPKQETPIFRSWSSLRFSRWRSGSQRTTPPGTPLFSLVKTHNDDYTADPDGLLDPTGGGEAALDDPAQAQSTYFQKQFGSMLQPGINKFSLRMFGSHKGVADEQERVKSFGVWIIHPYSDFRFYWDIVMLLLMMSNLVILPWGITFFEDQNTTPWITFNVMSDTLFLMDLVFNFRTGILGEDSHIILDPKEIRMHYLRTWFLVDFISSIPVDYIFLVVDLESRHESSDVYRTARALRIVRFTKILSLLRLLRLSRLIRYIHQWEEIFHMTYDLASAVVRIVNLIGMMLLLCHWDGCLTFMVPMLQDFPPDCWVSKNNMANATWHIQYSYALFMAMSHMLCIGYGAHPPEGMSDVWLTMVSMVVGATCYAMFLGHATNLVQSLDASHRQYQEKYKQVEQYMSFHKLPADVRQRIHDYYEQRFQGKMFDEDSILGELSDPLKEEIVSYNCRGLVANMPLFANTDPHFVTVILTKLRFEVFQPGDLVIREGTLGRKMYFIQHGTVTVIPRGSKDIRLSDGAYFGEICLLTQGRRTASVRADTYCRLYSLSVNSFNEVLEEHPLMRRAFESVAVDRLDRVSRRPSYQPPPADGLSCGPVVDYCIRAVCSSTSRLYSFSSGPKKKFLLLAGKKMLSLSRAVVSGVARVPAAVSQGGVTAITRFNSTAQGAPKKTTFGPLADEDRIFTNLYGRISPHLSIFVIQAEGGVEAGDWYKTKEILLKGVDWILNEIKVSGLRGRGGAGFPTGMKWSFMNKPSDGRPKYLVVNADEGEPGTCCLVAGRAMGARAAYIYIRGEFYNESSNLQVAINEAYTAGLIGKNACGSGYDFDVFVMRGAGAYICGEETALIESLEGKQGKPRLKPPFPADVGVFGCPTTVANVETVSVAPTICRRGGSWFLGFGRERNSGTKLFNISGHVNHPCTVEEEMSVPLKDLIERHAGGVRGGWDNLLAVIPGGSSTPLIPKKVCEEVLMDFDGLIQAQTGLGTAAVIVMDKSTDIIRAIARLIEFYKHESCGQCTPCREGVDWMNKMMWRFVNGNARPTEIDMIWELSKQIEGHTICALGDGAAWPVQGLIRHFRPVMESRIAEYQQQQARA
;
A
#
# COMPACT_ATOMS: atom_id res chain seq x y z
N MET A 1 -15.07 -37.37 40.67
CA MET A 1 -14.51 -38.21 41.75
C MET A 1 -13.64 -39.30 41.13
N THR A 2 -12.55 -39.67 41.81
CA THR A 2 -11.91 -41.01 41.82
C THR A 2 -11.60 -41.76 40.51
N SER A 3 -10.32 -41.72 40.12
CA SER A 3 -9.56 -42.90 39.61
C SER A 3 -9.46 -43.99 40.71
N PRO A 4 -8.98 -45.23 40.44
CA PRO A 4 -7.53 -45.53 40.40
C PRO A 4 -7.11 -46.69 39.43
N PRO A 5 -5.84 -47.19 39.40
CA PRO A 5 -5.26 -47.89 38.23
C PRO A 5 -4.58 -49.27 38.51
N ARG A 6 -3.95 -49.86 37.47
CA ARG A 6 -2.76 -50.79 37.42
C ARG A 6 -2.57 -51.26 35.96
N SER A 7 -1.42 -51.41 35.28
CA SER A 7 0.03 -51.63 35.55
C SER A 7 0.52 -53.09 35.64
N THR A 8 1.30 -53.55 34.64
CA THR A 8 2.44 -54.52 34.72
C THR A 8 3.16 -54.67 33.36
N ASP A 9 4.44 -55.08 33.38
CA ASP A 9 5.34 -55.30 32.22
C ASP A 9 5.52 -56.79 31.84
N GLU A 10 5.98 -57.06 30.60
CA GLU A 10 6.87 -58.18 30.15
C GLU A 10 7.28 -57.90 28.66
N GLN A 11 8.54 -57.88 28.19
CA GLN A 11 9.63 -58.90 28.05
C GLN A 11 9.31 -60.05 27.06
N ARG A 12 10.18 -60.53 26.13
CA ARG A 12 11.55 -60.13 25.66
C ARG A 12 11.99 -60.94 24.39
N GLY A 13 12.89 -60.39 23.53
CA GLY A 13 13.78 -61.14 22.59
C GLY A 13 13.21 -61.55 21.21
N ILE A 14 13.97 -61.95 20.16
CA ILE A 14 15.43 -62.18 19.93
C ILE A 14 15.83 -61.72 18.47
N SER A 15 17.13 -61.74 18.11
CA SER A 15 17.82 -61.33 16.84
C SER A 15 17.41 -62.11 15.56
N GLU A 16 17.86 -61.84 14.31
CA GLU A 16 19.19 -61.38 13.82
C GLU A 16 19.18 -60.76 12.38
N SER A 17 20.35 -60.41 11.80
CA SER A 17 20.50 -59.63 10.53
C SER A 17 21.66 -60.14 9.65
N PRO A 18 21.72 -59.88 8.30
CA PRO A 18 22.44 -58.67 7.83
C PRO A 18 22.11 -58.07 6.42
N ALA A 19 22.18 -56.73 6.30
CA ALA A 19 22.63 -55.92 5.12
C ALA A 19 21.91 -56.03 3.73
N PRO A 20 22.04 -55.04 2.80
CA PRO A 20 22.81 -53.79 2.84
C PRO A 20 21.96 -52.50 2.88
N LYS A 21 22.60 -51.34 2.72
CA LYS A 21 22.04 -50.00 2.93
C LYS A 21 21.34 -49.40 1.70
N GLN A 22 20.33 -48.56 1.95
CA GLN A 22 20.11 -47.32 1.20
C GLN A 22 19.82 -46.18 2.20
N GLU A 23 20.34 -44.98 1.97
CA GLU A 23 20.49 -43.96 3.02
C GLU A 23 19.43 -42.84 2.93
N THR A 24 18.71 -42.59 4.02
CA THR A 24 17.85 -41.41 4.20
C THR A 24 18.52 -40.43 5.18
N PRO A 25 18.97 -39.25 4.73
CA PRO A 25 19.70 -38.31 5.60
C PRO A 25 18.75 -37.56 6.55
N ILE A 26 19.08 -37.61 7.84
CA ILE A 26 18.41 -36.84 8.89
C ILE A 26 18.73 -35.34 8.70
N PHE A 27 17.70 -34.50 8.57
CA PHE A 27 17.87 -33.05 8.59
C PHE A 27 18.39 -32.57 9.95
N ARG A 28 19.69 -32.31 10.04
CA ARG A 28 20.28 -31.46 11.08
C ARG A 28 20.50 -30.05 10.54
N SER A 29 20.07 -29.04 11.29
CA SER A 29 20.35 -27.64 10.99
C SER A 29 21.85 -27.38 10.93
N TRP A 30 22.34 -26.85 9.82
CA TRP A 30 23.71 -26.32 9.70
C TRP A 30 23.66 -24.88 9.21
N SER A 31 23.78 -23.96 10.17
CA SER A 31 24.35 -22.65 9.92
C SER A 31 25.88 -22.77 9.80
N SER A 32 26.46 -21.87 9.02
CA SER A 32 27.91 -21.62 8.87
C SER A 32 28.77 -22.56 8.01
N LEU A 33 29.84 -21.94 7.51
CA LEU A 33 30.98 -22.41 6.69
C LEU A 33 30.81 -22.11 5.17
N ARG A 34 31.80 -21.51 4.50
CA ARG A 34 33.21 -21.24 4.89
C ARG A 34 33.81 -20.07 4.12
N PHE A 35 34.65 -19.26 4.78
CA PHE A 35 35.92 -18.82 4.19
C PHE A 35 36.95 -18.58 5.31
N SER A 36 38.23 -18.78 4.99
CA SER A 36 39.28 -18.96 5.99
C SER A 36 40.61 -18.35 5.55
N ARG A 37 41.31 -17.66 6.47
CA ARG A 37 42.79 -17.70 6.57
C ARG A 37 43.25 -17.36 7.99
N TRP A 38 44.57 -17.30 8.21
CA TRP A 38 45.18 -17.96 9.39
C TRP A 38 46.40 -17.19 9.93
N ARG A 39 46.53 -17.12 11.28
CA ARG A 39 47.66 -16.56 12.07
C ARG A 39 47.87 -15.04 11.93
N SER A 40 48.44 -14.30 12.89
CA SER A 40 48.96 -14.54 14.26
C SER A 40 48.81 -13.24 15.08
N GLY A 41 48.92 -13.18 16.42
CA GLY A 41 49.19 -14.19 17.46
C GLY A 41 49.60 -13.52 18.79
N SER A 42 50.00 -14.32 19.78
CA SER A 42 50.47 -13.90 21.13
C SER A 42 49.41 -13.40 22.13
N GLN A 43 49.61 -13.74 23.41
CA GLN A 43 48.84 -13.31 24.57
C GLN A 43 49.66 -12.29 25.39
N ARG A 44 48.99 -11.44 26.19
CA ARG A 44 49.43 -11.17 27.59
C ARG A 44 48.41 -10.36 28.42
N THR A 45 47.90 -11.03 29.46
CA THR A 45 47.62 -10.55 30.83
C THR A 45 47.51 -9.05 31.12
N THR A 46 46.38 -8.63 31.69
CA THR A 46 46.18 -7.33 32.37
C THR A 46 46.18 -7.48 33.91
N PRO A 47 46.89 -6.60 34.64
CA PRO A 47 46.60 -6.23 36.03
C PRO A 47 45.91 -4.84 36.12
N PRO A 48 45.36 -4.43 37.29
CA PRO A 48 44.20 -3.53 37.32
C PRO A 48 44.46 -2.09 37.82
N GLY A 49 43.53 -1.17 37.50
CA GLY A 49 43.22 -0.02 38.38
C GLY A 49 43.15 1.37 37.72
N THR A 50 41.98 1.76 37.19
CA THR A 50 41.59 3.18 36.96
C THR A 50 40.06 3.33 37.07
N PRO A 51 39.53 4.48 37.54
CA PRO A 51 38.10 4.64 37.86
C PRO A 51 37.19 4.87 36.63
N LEU A 52 35.88 4.69 36.84
CA LEU A 52 34.82 4.58 35.84
C LEU A 52 34.38 5.92 35.19
N PHE A 53 35.32 6.77 34.75
CA PHE A 53 34.98 8.12 34.25
C PHE A 53 35.77 8.61 33.02
N SER A 54 36.30 7.69 32.20
CA SER A 54 37.16 8.04 31.05
C SER A 54 36.81 7.29 29.74
N LEU A 55 35.52 7.02 29.47
CA LEU A 55 35.10 6.28 28.27
C LEU A 55 33.90 6.89 27.51
N VAL A 56 33.89 8.21 27.34
CA VAL A 56 33.13 8.87 26.25
C VAL A 56 34.11 9.68 25.40
N LYS A 57 34.77 8.98 24.47
CA LYS A 57 35.50 9.62 23.36
C LYS A 57 34.79 9.30 22.06
N THR A 58 33.76 10.09 21.75
CA THR A 58 33.00 9.97 20.50
C THR A 58 33.86 10.36 19.32
N HIS A 59 33.86 9.54 18.25
CA HIS A 59 34.44 9.91 16.96
C HIS A 59 33.78 11.20 16.46
N ASN A 60 34.56 12.27 16.27
CA ASN A 60 34.27 13.40 15.39
C ASN A 60 35.42 14.41 15.25
N ASP A 61 36.47 14.34 16.09
CA ASP A 61 37.63 15.24 16.03
C ASP A 61 38.62 14.89 14.88
N ASP A 62 38.11 14.91 13.65
CA ASP A 62 38.88 15.05 12.41
C ASP A 62 38.21 16.17 11.58
N TYR A 63 39.00 16.96 10.85
CA TYR A 63 38.58 18.19 10.13
C TYR A 63 38.25 19.42 10.98
N THR A 64 39.25 19.96 11.68
CA THR A 64 39.44 21.43 11.74
C THR A 64 40.92 21.78 11.54
N ALA A 65 41.30 21.98 10.28
CA ALA A 65 42.56 22.58 9.89
C ALA A 65 42.24 23.78 8.99
N ASP A 66 42.22 24.98 9.58
CA ASP A 66 41.93 26.23 8.89
C ASP A 66 43.25 26.90 8.47
N PRO A 67 43.53 27.11 7.16
CA PRO A 67 44.87 27.45 6.69
C PRO A 67 45.02 28.94 6.34
N ASP A 68 44.89 29.84 7.32
CA ASP A 68 45.42 31.19 7.23
C ASP A 68 45.87 31.69 8.60
N GLY A 69 47.08 32.26 8.68
CA GLY A 69 47.72 32.61 9.94
C GLY A 69 48.24 34.05 9.97
N LEU A 70 48.10 34.71 11.13
CA LEU A 70 48.84 35.93 11.42
C LEU A 70 49.34 35.91 12.88
N LEU A 71 50.63 36.18 13.04
CA LEU A 71 51.29 36.37 14.33
C LEU A 71 51.32 37.87 14.65
N ASP A 72 51.00 38.24 15.89
CA ASP A 72 51.41 39.52 16.48
C ASP A 72 52.03 39.27 17.87
N PRO A 73 53.36 39.46 18.05
CA PRO A 73 54.06 39.12 19.29
C PRO A 73 54.49 40.36 20.09
N THR A 74 53.62 40.91 20.95
CA THR A 74 53.98 41.99 21.88
C THR A 74 53.41 41.80 23.30
N GLY A 75 54.26 41.98 24.32
CA GLY A 75 53.89 41.93 25.76
C GLY A 75 53.78 40.51 26.35
N GLY A 76 54.54 40.08 27.36
CA GLY A 76 55.56 40.80 28.15
C GLY A 76 55.04 41.26 29.53
N GLY A 77 54.73 40.32 30.42
CA GLY A 77 54.35 40.57 31.81
C GLY A 77 54.58 39.34 32.68
N GLU A 78 55.04 39.54 33.91
CA GLU A 78 55.52 38.46 34.80
C GLU A 78 54.36 37.70 35.47
N ALA A 79 54.43 36.37 35.48
CA ALA A 79 53.54 35.51 36.26
C ALA A 79 54.19 35.18 37.61
N ALA A 80 53.55 35.56 38.71
CA ALA A 80 54.00 35.25 40.06
C ALA A 80 53.81 33.76 40.42
N LEU A 81 54.48 33.33 41.49
CA LEU A 81 54.41 31.97 42.03
C LEU A 81 53.10 31.75 42.81
N ASP A 82 52.12 31.08 42.19
CA ASP A 82 50.90 30.60 42.88
C ASP A 82 50.96 29.10 43.20
N ASP A 83 50.31 28.71 44.30
CA ASP A 83 50.38 27.38 44.92
C ASP A 83 49.71 26.28 44.07
N PRO A 84 50.33 25.08 43.89
CA PRO A 84 49.72 23.95 43.20
C PRO A 84 48.30 23.57 43.67
N ALA A 85 47.97 23.75 44.96
CA ALA A 85 46.63 23.50 45.48
C ALA A 85 45.60 24.56 45.03
N GLN A 86 46.03 25.82 44.87
CA GLN A 86 45.23 26.88 44.24
C GLN A 86 45.08 26.63 42.73
N ALA A 87 46.13 26.18 42.05
CA ALA A 87 46.07 25.82 40.63
C ALA A 87 45.08 24.67 40.38
N GLN A 88 45.07 23.62 41.23
CA GLN A 88 44.17 22.49 41.06
C GLN A 88 42.70 22.82 41.38
N SER A 89 42.45 23.62 42.43
CA SER A 89 41.10 24.06 42.77
C SER A 89 40.52 25.05 41.75
N THR A 90 41.32 26.00 41.24
CA THR A 90 40.90 26.89 40.14
C THR A 90 40.74 26.15 38.81
N TYR A 91 41.49 25.08 38.54
CA TYR A 91 41.27 24.23 37.37
C TYR A 91 39.88 23.55 37.41
N PHE A 92 39.53 22.90 38.52
CA PHE A 92 38.19 22.30 38.68
C PHE A 92 37.06 23.34 38.60
N GLN A 93 37.25 24.53 39.20
CA GLN A 93 36.28 25.62 39.09
C GLN A 93 36.12 26.12 37.63
N LYS A 94 37.22 26.22 36.86
CA LYS A 94 37.17 26.58 35.44
C LYS A 94 36.45 25.52 34.61
N GLN A 95 36.79 24.23 34.78
CA GLN A 95 36.19 23.14 34.02
C GLN A 95 34.68 22.98 34.33
N PHE A 96 34.29 23.03 35.60
CA PHE A 96 32.88 22.99 36.00
C PHE A 96 32.15 24.27 35.55
N GLY A 97 32.80 25.44 35.66
CA GLY A 97 32.29 26.72 35.15
C GLY A 97 32.01 26.72 33.65
N SER A 98 32.85 26.08 32.83
CA SER A 98 32.58 25.90 31.39
C SER A 98 31.42 24.95 31.10
N MET A 99 31.23 23.91 31.91
CA MET A 99 30.14 22.93 31.72
C MET A 99 28.73 23.52 31.91
N LEU A 100 28.64 24.66 32.60
CA LEU A 100 27.40 25.40 32.90
C LEU A 100 27.00 26.42 31.82
N GLN A 101 27.89 26.65 30.85
CA GLN A 101 27.70 27.54 29.70
C GLN A 101 27.23 26.72 28.47
N PRO A 102 26.65 27.35 27.42
CA PRO A 102 26.32 26.63 26.19
C PRO A 102 27.59 26.17 25.47
N GLY A 103 27.71 24.85 25.26
CA GLY A 103 28.78 24.26 24.47
C GLY A 103 28.66 24.60 22.98
N ILE A 104 29.78 24.64 22.26
CA ILE A 104 29.79 24.82 20.81
C ILE A 104 29.41 23.47 20.17
N ASN A 105 28.15 23.32 19.79
CA ASN A 105 27.61 22.13 19.16
C ASN A 105 26.58 22.49 18.07
N LYS A 106 26.14 21.50 17.29
CA LYS A 106 25.20 21.69 16.15
C LYS A 106 23.86 22.31 16.56
N PHE A 107 23.40 22.09 17.80
CA PHE A 107 22.17 22.68 18.32
C PHE A 107 22.40 24.16 18.71
N SER A 108 23.46 24.46 19.45
CA SER A 108 23.84 25.85 19.79
C SER A 108 24.07 26.70 18.54
N LEU A 109 24.67 26.15 17.48
CA LEU A 109 24.83 26.85 16.20
C LEU A 109 23.51 27.05 15.45
N ARG A 110 22.52 26.15 15.60
CA ARG A 110 21.16 26.36 15.07
C ARG A 110 20.39 27.43 15.85
N MET A 111 20.62 27.54 17.16
CA MET A 111 19.91 28.48 18.04
C MET A 111 20.51 29.90 18.02
N PHE A 112 21.84 30.03 18.10
CA PHE A 112 22.57 31.30 18.18
C PHE A 112 23.20 31.71 16.83
N GLY A 113 22.95 30.94 15.76
CA GLY A 113 23.33 31.22 14.37
C GLY A 113 24.81 31.12 14.02
N SER A 114 25.73 31.40 14.95
CA SER A 114 27.18 31.43 14.69
C SER A 114 28.01 31.13 15.93
N HIS A 115 29.28 30.76 15.72
CA HIS A 115 30.26 30.59 16.80
C HIS A 115 30.42 31.85 17.64
N LYS A 116 30.34 33.05 17.02
CA LYS A 116 30.36 34.31 17.76
C LYS A 116 29.12 34.49 18.62
N GLY A 117 27.92 34.22 18.10
CA GLY A 117 26.68 34.29 18.90
C GLY A 117 26.70 33.36 20.13
N VAL A 118 27.32 32.17 20.01
CA VAL A 118 27.57 31.29 21.16
C VAL A 118 28.59 31.90 22.12
N ALA A 119 29.68 32.51 21.65
CA ALA A 119 30.68 33.15 22.50
C ALA A 119 30.13 34.38 23.24
N ASP A 120 29.36 35.24 22.56
CA ASP A 120 28.68 36.41 23.14
C ASP A 120 27.70 35.95 24.25
N GLU A 121 26.99 34.83 24.06
CA GLU A 121 26.13 34.21 25.10
C GLU A 121 26.95 33.60 26.25
N GLN A 122 28.08 32.95 25.99
CA GLN A 122 28.98 32.48 27.05
C GLN A 122 29.51 33.64 27.91
N GLU A 123 29.79 34.81 27.31
CA GLU A 123 30.12 36.03 28.06
C GLU A 123 28.93 36.58 28.84
N ARG A 124 27.72 36.56 28.26
CA ARG A 124 26.48 36.93 28.98
C ARG A 124 26.28 36.07 30.23
N VAL A 125 26.47 34.74 30.15
CA VAL A 125 26.41 33.83 31.31
C VAL A 125 27.47 34.18 32.36
N LYS A 126 28.72 34.47 31.96
CA LYS A 126 29.81 34.87 32.89
C LYS A 126 29.51 36.20 33.60
N SER A 127 28.87 37.15 32.91
CA SER A 127 28.68 38.54 33.38
C SER A 127 27.94 38.68 34.72
N PHE A 128 27.07 37.72 35.06
CA PHE A 128 26.28 37.76 36.29
C PHE A 128 27.08 37.42 37.57
N GLY A 129 28.32 36.91 37.47
CA GLY A 129 29.20 36.63 38.61
C GLY A 129 28.70 35.57 39.59
N VAL A 130 27.58 34.91 39.30
CA VAL A 130 26.92 33.90 40.14
C VAL A 130 26.80 32.61 39.34
N TRP A 131 26.98 31.46 40.00
CA TRP A 131 26.78 30.13 39.42
C TRP A 131 25.33 29.97 38.91
N ILE A 132 25.15 30.15 37.60
CA ILE A 132 23.90 30.02 36.84
C ILE A 132 24.09 28.86 35.85
N ILE A 133 23.03 28.07 35.64
CA ILE A 133 23.00 26.98 34.67
C ILE A 133 22.31 27.49 33.41
N HIS A 134 23.02 27.60 32.29
CA HIS A 134 22.36 27.90 31.01
C HIS A 134 21.50 26.68 30.58
N PRO A 135 20.26 26.87 30.09
CA PRO A 135 19.35 25.76 29.79
C PRO A 135 19.87 24.81 28.70
N TYR A 136 20.70 25.32 27.78
CA TYR A 136 21.39 24.54 26.75
C TYR A 136 22.87 24.27 27.09
N SER A 137 23.21 24.14 28.38
CA SER A 137 24.55 23.72 28.82
C SER A 137 24.68 22.20 28.87
N ASP A 138 25.90 21.70 28.66
CA ASP A 138 26.18 20.27 28.74
C ASP A 138 25.92 19.73 30.15
N PHE A 139 26.15 20.53 31.21
CA PHE A 139 25.78 20.18 32.57
C PHE A 139 24.27 19.95 32.72
N ARG A 140 23.43 20.85 32.19
CA ARG A 140 21.97 20.69 32.27
C ARG A 140 21.52 19.45 31.51
N PHE A 141 22.04 19.24 30.31
CA PHE A 141 21.77 18.06 29.48
C PHE A 141 22.07 16.74 30.22
N TYR A 142 23.27 16.59 30.79
CA TYR A 142 23.61 15.37 31.54
C TYR A 142 22.85 15.24 32.87
N TRP A 143 22.58 16.35 33.57
CA TRP A 143 21.75 16.33 34.77
C TRP A 143 20.32 15.84 34.46
N ASP A 144 19.71 16.33 33.37
CA ASP A 144 18.37 15.92 32.97
C ASP A 144 18.30 14.45 32.52
N ILE A 145 19.36 13.89 31.92
CA ILE A 145 19.45 12.43 31.69
C ILE A 145 19.42 11.68 33.04
N VAL A 146 20.25 12.08 34.00
CA VAL A 146 20.32 11.42 35.32
C VAL A 146 18.99 11.52 36.06
N MET A 147 18.36 12.70 36.06
CA MET A 147 17.05 12.90 36.68
C MET A 147 15.93 12.16 35.96
N LEU A 148 15.95 12.06 34.62
CA LEU A 148 14.97 11.28 33.85
C LEU A 148 15.10 9.78 34.14
N LEU A 149 16.32 9.23 34.19
CA LEU A 149 16.56 7.83 34.54
C LEU A 149 16.14 7.54 35.98
N LEU A 150 16.56 8.37 36.95
CA LEU A 150 16.15 8.27 38.35
C LEU A 150 14.63 8.33 38.49
N MET A 151 13.98 9.26 37.78
CA MET A 151 12.53 9.47 37.84
C MET A 151 11.76 8.32 37.21
N MET A 152 12.16 7.82 36.05
CA MET A 152 11.57 6.60 35.46
C MET A 152 11.70 5.39 36.41
N SER A 153 12.87 5.22 37.05
CA SER A 153 13.04 4.18 38.07
C SER A 153 12.14 4.39 39.29
N ASN A 154 12.00 5.63 39.79
CA ASN A 154 11.11 5.93 40.92
C ASN A 154 9.63 5.68 40.59
N LEU A 155 9.17 6.11 39.42
CA LEU A 155 7.76 6.00 39.03
C LEU A 155 7.33 4.52 38.81
N VAL A 156 8.28 3.59 38.65
CA VAL A 156 8.03 2.14 38.62
C VAL A 156 8.29 1.45 39.97
N ILE A 157 9.37 1.80 40.66
CA ILE A 157 9.75 1.14 41.92
C ILE A 157 8.84 1.56 43.08
N LEU A 158 8.39 2.82 43.13
CA LEU A 158 7.61 3.33 44.25
C LEU A 158 6.21 2.68 44.37
N PRO A 159 5.35 2.63 43.31
CA PRO A 159 4.05 1.97 43.42
C PRO A 159 4.20 0.50 43.81
N TRP A 160 5.05 -0.25 43.08
CA TRP A 160 5.31 -1.67 43.32
C TRP A 160 5.81 -1.94 44.76
N GLY A 161 6.76 -1.15 45.25
CA GLY A 161 7.28 -1.29 46.61
C GLY A 161 6.24 -0.96 47.69
N ILE A 162 5.44 0.09 47.47
CA ILE A 162 4.39 0.52 48.41
C ILE A 162 3.29 -0.56 48.53
N THR A 163 2.94 -1.25 47.44
CA THR A 163 1.79 -2.17 47.41
C THR A 163 2.14 -3.63 47.70
N PHE A 164 3.28 -4.13 47.22
CA PHE A 164 3.59 -5.58 47.28
C PHE A 164 4.61 -5.98 48.36
N PHE A 165 5.18 -5.02 49.11
CA PHE A 165 6.00 -5.31 50.28
C PHE A 165 5.30 -4.88 51.57
N GLU A 166 5.29 -5.79 52.54
CA GLU A 166 4.77 -5.56 53.89
C GLU A 166 5.82 -4.80 54.73
N ASP A 167 7.03 -5.36 54.87
CA ASP A 167 8.15 -4.75 55.58
C ASP A 167 8.94 -3.73 54.71
N GLN A 168 8.46 -2.48 54.71
CA GLN A 168 9.12 -1.36 54.02
C GLN A 168 10.27 -0.73 54.84
N ASN A 169 10.59 -1.27 56.01
CA ASN A 169 11.68 -0.77 56.87
C ASN A 169 13.04 -1.43 56.59
N THR A 170 13.21 -2.12 55.47
CA THR A 170 14.47 -2.76 55.11
C THR A 170 15.54 -1.74 54.69
N THR A 171 16.79 -1.96 55.11
CA THR A 171 17.91 -1.05 54.83
C THR A 171 18.08 -0.67 53.35
N PRO A 172 17.93 -1.60 52.37
CA PRO A 172 18.02 -1.24 50.95
C PRO A 172 16.90 -0.29 50.49
N TRP A 173 15.66 -0.49 50.97
CA TRP A 173 14.53 0.37 50.62
C TRP A 173 14.69 1.79 51.18
N ILE A 174 15.10 1.91 52.44
CA ILE A 174 15.38 3.21 53.07
C ILE A 174 16.53 3.90 52.34
N THR A 175 17.62 3.18 52.03
CA THR A 175 18.78 3.73 51.31
C THR A 175 18.39 4.25 49.92
N PHE A 176 17.56 3.51 49.18
CA PHE A 176 17.05 3.94 47.86
C PHE A 176 16.21 5.22 47.97
N ASN A 177 15.25 5.27 48.90
CA ASN A 177 14.39 6.45 49.06
C ASN A 177 15.19 7.69 49.50
N VAL A 178 16.10 7.56 50.47
CA VAL A 178 16.93 8.68 50.94
C VAL A 178 17.88 9.19 49.84
N MET A 179 18.51 8.29 49.07
CA MET A 179 19.34 8.68 47.92
C MET A 179 18.51 9.41 46.85
N SER A 180 17.34 8.86 46.52
CA SER A 180 16.41 9.44 45.55
C SER A 180 15.96 10.84 45.97
N ASP A 181 15.41 10.98 47.17
CA ASP A 181 14.87 12.24 47.69
C ASP A 181 15.98 13.31 47.81
N THR A 182 17.22 12.91 48.13
CA THR A 182 18.39 13.82 48.12
C THR A 182 18.66 14.38 46.72
N LEU A 183 18.61 13.55 45.67
CA LEU A 183 18.81 13.99 44.29
C LEU A 183 17.64 14.89 43.80
N PHE A 184 16.39 14.58 44.17
CA PHE A 184 15.26 15.46 43.88
C PHE A 184 15.31 16.81 44.61
N LEU A 185 15.97 16.87 45.77
CA LEU A 185 16.26 18.11 46.50
C LEU A 185 17.43 18.90 45.87
N MET A 186 18.45 18.23 45.32
CA MET A 186 19.49 18.88 44.52
C MET A 186 18.90 19.48 43.22
N ASP A 187 18.01 18.75 42.54
CA ASP A 187 17.29 19.24 41.36
C ASP A 187 16.46 20.49 41.67
N LEU A 188 15.76 20.52 42.82
CA LEU A 188 15.04 21.70 43.31
C LEU A 188 15.97 22.92 43.47
N VAL A 189 17.18 22.73 44.00
CA VAL A 189 18.18 23.79 44.15
C VAL A 189 18.74 24.25 42.80
N PHE A 190 18.97 23.33 41.86
CA PHE A 190 19.42 23.68 40.50
C PHE A 190 18.34 24.40 39.69
N ASN A 191 17.06 24.06 39.87
CA ASN A 191 15.96 24.75 39.19
C ASN A 191 15.82 26.23 39.62
N PHE A 192 16.33 26.63 40.79
CA PHE A 192 16.50 28.05 41.16
C PHE A 192 17.70 28.76 40.48
N ARG A 193 18.50 28.04 39.69
CA ARG A 193 19.70 28.53 38.97
C ARG A 193 19.66 28.27 37.46
N THR A 194 18.72 27.46 36.95
CA THR A 194 18.53 27.24 35.51
C THR A 194 17.90 28.45 34.85
N GLY A 195 18.47 28.93 33.75
CA GLY A 195 17.86 29.96 32.90
C GLY A 195 16.54 29.49 32.27
N ILE A 196 15.62 30.42 32.05
CA ILE A 196 14.26 30.14 31.55
C ILE A 196 14.16 30.54 30.07
N LEU A 197 13.53 29.68 29.27
CA LEU A 197 13.14 29.96 27.89
C LEU A 197 11.83 30.75 27.87
N GLY A 198 11.86 31.98 27.35
CA GLY A 198 10.66 32.77 27.07
C GLY A 198 10.06 32.46 25.70
N GLU A 199 8.78 32.80 25.51
CA GLU A 199 8.02 32.55 24.27
C GLU A 199 8.68 33.21 23.04
N ASP A 200 9.24 34.41 23.19
CA ASP A 200 9.97 35.15 22.15
C ASP A 200 11.42 34.66 21.91
N SER A 201 11.74 33.40 22.23
CA SER A 201 13.10 32.81 22.16
C SER A 201 14.19 33.47 23.01
N HIS A 202 13.85 34.50 23.81
CA HIS A 202 14.78 35.14 24.73
C HIS A 202 15.02 34.28 25.99
N ILE A 203 16.30 34.05 26.31
CA ILE A 203 16.71 33.26 27.49
C ILE A 203 16.93 34.17 28.70
N ILE A 204 16.06 34.04 29.70
CA ILE A 204 16.13 34.79 30.97
C ILE A 204 17.21 34.19 31.87
N LEU A 205 18.18 35.01 32.27
CA LEU A 205 19.29 34.62 33.15
C LEU A 205 19.35 35.36 34.51
N ASP A 206 18.54 36.40 34.76
CA ASP A 206 18.59 37.12 36.05
C ASP A 206 18.17 36.18 37.21
N PRO A 207 19.05 35.91 38.20
CA PRO A 207 18.71 35.09 39.37
C PRO A 207 17.53 35.61 40.20
N LYS A 208 17.11 36.89 40.09
CA LYS A 208 15.88 37.40 40.72
C LYS A 208 14.64 36.93 39.96
N GLU A 209 14.65 37.07 38.64
CA GLU A 209 13.53 36.74 37.76
C GLU A 209 13.30 35.23 37.72
N ILE A 210 14.36 34.42 37.57
CA ILE A 210 14.32 32.95 37.63
C ILE A 210 13.62 32.48 38.92
N ARG A 211 14.06 32.99 40.08
CA ARG A 211 13.48 32.62 41.39
C ARG A 211 12.02 33.04 41.49
N MET A 212 11.66 34.25 41.09
CA MET A 212 10.28 34.74 41.16
C MET A 212 9.33 33.94 40.26
N HIS A 213 9.77 33.63 39.03
CA HIS A 213 8.99 32.83 38.09
C HIS A 213 8.80 31.39 38.59
N TYR A 214 9.87 30.74 39.08
CA TYR A 214 9.79 29.36 39.58
C TYR A 214 8.92 29.24 40.84
N LEU A 215 9.04 30.18 41.79
CA LEU A 215 8.18 30.25 42.98
C LEU A 215 6.69 30.41 42.64
N ARG A 216 6.36 31.14 41.58
CA ARG A 216 4.98 31.39 41.13
C ARG A 216 4.38 30.22 40.34
N THR A 217 5.20 29.32 39.79
CA THR A 217 4.76 28.28 38.85
C THR A 217 4.85 26.87 39.45
N TRP A 218 6.03 26.26 39.43
CA TRP A 218 6.20 24.82 39.69
C TRP A 218 6.74 24.48 41.08
N PHE A 219 7.30 25.45 41.80
CA PHE A 219 7.97 25.24 43.09
C PHE A 219 7.14 24.44 44.10
N LEU A 220 5.83 24.72 44.25
CA LEU A 220 5.00 24.03 45.26
C LEU A 220 4.89 22.52 45.00
N VAL A 221 4.68 22.12 43.75
CA VAL A 221 4.60 20.70 43.35
C VAL A 221 5.97 20.04 43.47
N ASP A 222 7.03 20.73 43.05
CA ASP A 222 8.40 20.23 43.15
C ASP A 222 8.86 20.07 44.60
N PHE A 223 8.54 21.02 45.49
CA PHE A 223 8.85 20.98 46.92
C PHE A 223 8.15 19.79 47.60
N ILE A 224 6.82 19.65 47.44
CA ILE A 224 6.05 18.53 48.02
C ILE A 224 6.57 17.19 47.50
N SER A 225 6.92 17.11 46.21
CA SER A 225 7.42 15.88 45.59
C SER A 225 8.88 15.53 45.94
N SER A 226 9.67 16.46 46.50
CA SER A 226 11.07 16.19 46.91
C SER A 226 11.21 15.73 48.36
N ILE A 227 10.24 16.04 49.22
CA ILE A 227 10.39 15.84 50.67
C ILE A 227 9.93 14.44 51.11
N PRO A 228 10.68 13.77 52.02
CA PRO A 228 10.28 12.49 52.62
C PRO A 228 9.17 12.69 53.68
N VAL A 229 7.97 13.10 53.23
CA VAL A 229 6.81 13.38 54.10
C VAL A 229 6.40 12.16 54.94
N ASP A 230 6.57 10.95 54.38
CA ASP A 230 6.33 9.67 55.04
C ASP A 230 7.28 9.42 56.22
N TYR A 231 8.59 9.58 56.03
CA TYR A 231 9.57 9.42 57.10
C TYR A 231 9.47 10.53 58.15
N ILE A 232 9.20 11.79 57.75
CA ILE A 232 9.00 12.91 58.69
C ILE A 232 7.77 12.65 59.57
N PHE A 233 6.64 12.24 58.98
CA PHE A 233 5.44 11.89 59.74
C PHE A 233 5.68 10.69 60.67
N LEU A 234 6.43 9.68 60.21
CA LEU A 234 6.78 8.52 61.04
C LEU A 234 7.65 8.91 62.25
N VAL A 235 8.61 9.82 62.10
CA VAL A 235 9.42 10.34 63.22
C VAL A 235 8.57 11.12 64.23
N VAL A 236 7.73 12.04 63.76
CA VAL A 236 6.84 12.85 64.62
C VAL A 236 5.82 11.97 65.38
N ASP A 237 5.26 10.94 64.73
CA ASP A 237 4.40 9.99 65.44
C ASP A 237 5.19 9.13 66.45
N LEU A 238 6.47 8.80 66.17
CA LEU A 238 7.36 8.07 67.08
C LEU A 238 7.63 8.86 68.37
N GLU A 239 7.85 10.17 68.28
CA GLU A 239 7.94 11.06 69.44
C GLU A 239 6.62 11.06 70.23
N SER A 240 5.47 11.18 69.55
CA SER A 240 4.14 11.15 70.21
C SER A 240 3.79 9.80 70.87
N ARG A 241 4.38 8.68 70.43
CA ARG A 241 4.17 7.35 71.01
C ARG A 241 4.81 7.20 72.39
N HIS A 242 5.72 8.09 72.79
CA HIS A 242 6.37 8.05 74.08
C HIS A 242 5.42 8.43 75.25
N GLU A 243 4.27 9.04 74.96
CA GLU A 243 3.33 9.57 75.97
C GLU A 243 2.02 8.79 76.16
N SER A 244 1.75 7.71 75.39
CA SER A 244 0.40 7.08 75.34
C SER A 244 0.37 5.55 75.49
N SER A 245 -0.74 5.04 76.07
CA SER A 245 -0.87 3.71 76.68
C SER A 245 -1.25 2.56 75.73
N ASP A 246 -0.91 1.33 76.14
CA ASP A 246 -0.63 0.22 75.22
C ASP A 246 -1.81 -0.32 74.40
N VAL A 247 -3.03 -0.37 74.95
CA VAL A 247 -4.18 -0.96 74.21
C VAL A 247 -4.61 -0.09 73.02
N TYR A 248 -4.41 1.23 73.09
CA TYR A 248 -4.65 2.12 71.96
C TYR A 248 -3.52 2.09 70.90
N ARG A 249 -2.35 1.49 71.20
CA ARG A 249 -1.21 1.49 70.27
C ARG A 249 -1.47 0.68 68.99
N THR A 250 -2.05 -0.52 69.08
CA THR A 250 -2.13 -1.46 67.94
C THR A 250 -3.10 -1.01 66.84
N ALA A 251 -4.36 -0.75 67.18
CA ALA A 251 -5.40 -0.32 66.23
C ALA A 251 -5.24 1.14 65.75
N ARG A 252 -4.36 1.93 66.38
CA ARG A 252 -3.89 3.23 65.89
C ARG A 252 -2.69 3.04 64.95
N ALA A 253 -1.71 2.22 65.31
CA ALA A 253 -0.52 1.93 64.48
C ALA A 253 -0.88 1.35 63.10
N LEU A 254 -1.82 0.39 63.02
CA LEU A 254 -2.25 -0.17 61.72
C LEU A 254 -2.85 0.90 60.79
N ARG A 255 -3.63 1.85 61.32
CA ARG A 255 -4.17 2.97 60.53
C ARG A 255 -3.08 3.97 60.14
N ILE A 256 -2.09 4.20 61.00
CA ILE A 256 -0.94 5.06 60.71
C ILE A 256 -0.07 4.46 59.60
N VAL A 257 0.19 3.15 59.60
CA VAL A 257 0.95 2.47 58.53
C VAL A 257 0.24 2.56 57.17
N ARG A 258 -1.11 2.47 57.15
CA ARG A 258 -1.90 2.72 55.94
C ARG A 258 -1.83 4.20 55.50
N PHE A 259 -1.81 5.13 56.44
CA PHE A 259 -1.70 6.56 56.15
C PHE A 259 -0.31 6.94 55.61
N THR A 260 0.79 6.39 56.15
CA THR A 260 2.14 6.60 55.60
C THR A 260 2.30 6.03 54.20
N LYS A 261 1.66 4.87 53.89
CA LYS A 261 1.58 4.34 52.51
C LYS A 261 0.82 5.25 51.54
N ILE A 262 -0.08 6.12 52.02
CA ILE A 262 -0.75 7.13 51.20
C ILE A 262 0.12 8.38 51.04
N LEU A 263 0.79 8.84 52.11
CA LEU A 263 1.71 9.98 52.06
C LEU A 263 2.91 9.75 51.14
N SER A 264 3.45 8.52 51.07
CA SER A 264 4.57 8.20 50.18
C SER A 264 4.21 8.27 48.69
N LEU A 265 2.92 8.17 48.33
CA LEU A 265 2.43 8.38 46.96
C LEU A 265 2.52 9.85 46.52
N LEU A 266 2.74 10.81 47.42
CA LEU A 266 3.05 12.21 47.05
C LEU A 266 4.33 12.31 46.20
N ARG A 267 5.25 11.32 46.29
CA ARG A 267 6.39 11.20 45.38
C ARG A 267 5.98 11.01 43.91
N LEU A 268 4.75 10.53 43.60
CA LEU A 268 4.28 10.41 42.21
C LEU A 268 4.01 11.75 41.52
N LEU A 269 3.89 12.85 42.28
CA LEU A 269 3.83 14.21 41.73
C LEU A 269 5.10 14.58 40.93
N ARG A 270 6.19 13.81 41.06
CA ARG A 270 7.38 13.85 40.19
C ARG A 270 7.05 13.69 38.71
N LEU A 271 5.94 13.03 38.35
CA LEU A 271 5.45 12.94 36.96
C LEU A 271 5.33 14.32 36.29
N SER A 272 4.99 15.37 37.05
CA SER A 272 4.94 16.74 36.54
C SER A 272 6.29 17.25 36.03
N ARG A 273 7.43 16.81 36.59
CA ARG A 273 8.77 17.10 36.06
C ARG A 273 9.07 16.28 34.82
N LEU A 274 8.73 14.98 34.85
CA LEU A 274 8.96 14.08 33.71
C LEU A 274 8.29 14.59 32.43
N ILE A 275 7.04 15.09 32.53
CA ILE A 275 6.33 15.68 31.37
C ILE A 275 7.06 16.92 30.85
N ARG A 276 7.52 17.82 31.73
CA ARG A 276 8.28 19.03 31.32
C ARG A 276 9.60 18.64 30.64
N TYR A 277 10.35 17.70 31.20
CA TYR A 277 11.59 17.22 30.63
C TYR A 277 11.35 16.51 29.29
N ILE A 278 10.40 15.58 29.18
CA ILE A 278 10.06 14.93 27.89
C ILE A 278 9.70 15.96 26.82
N HIS A 279 8.94 17.02 27.15
CA HIS A 279 8.56 18.05 26.18
C HIS A 279 9.75 18.88 25.70
N GLN A 280 10.56 19.40 26.62
CA GLN A 280 11.79 20.15 26.32
C GLN A 280 12.79 19.31 25.50
N TRP A 281 12.88 18.01 25.79
CA TRP A 281 13.68 17.07 25.00
C TRP A 281 13.06 16.77 23.62
N GLU A 282 11.73 16.72 23.48
CA GLU A 282 11.05 16.56 22.19
C GLU A 282 11.37 17.74 21.25
N GLU A 283 11.37 18.97 21.78
CA GLU A 283 11.76 20.18 21.02
C GLU A 283 13.22 20.12 20.54
N ILE A 284 14.15 19.77 21.44
CA ILE A 284 15.58 19.64 21.11
C ILE A 284 15.81 18.52 20.07
N PHE A 285 15.08 17.40 20.17
CA PHE A 285 15.17 16.31 19.21
C PHE A 285 14.53 16.64 17.85
N HIS A 286 13.38 17.32 17.79
CA HIS A 286 12.85 17.82 16.50
C HIS A 286 13.84 18.78 15.84
N MET A 287 14.43 19.70 16.61
CA MET A 287 15.45 20.63 16.14
C MET A 287 16.79 19.97 15.75
N THR A 288 16.92 18.64 15.81
CA THR A 288 18.11 17.89 15.39
C THR A 288 17.86 16.71 14.43
N TYR A 289 16.67 16.07 14.44
CA TYR A 289 16.39 14.82 13.69
C TYR A 289 14.97 14.77 13.07
N ASP A 290 14.73 15.50 11.98
CA ASP A 290 13.41 15.65 11.34
C ASP A 290 12.65 14.32 11.08
N LEU A 291 13.34 13.30 10.57
CA LEU A 291 12.71 12.02 10.17
C LEU A 291 12.20 11.18 11.36
N ALA A 292 12.62 11.50 12.59
CA ALA A 292 12.27 10.71 13.78
C ALA A 292 10.96 11.17 14.46
N SER A 293 10.44 12.35 14.13
CA SER A 293 9.36 13.04 14.85
C SER A 293 8.14 12.16 15.18
N ALA A 294 7.55 11.49 14.19
CA ALA A 294 6.38 10.62 14.38
C ALA A 294 6.72 9.31 15.14
N VAL A 295 7.95 8.83 15.01
CA VAL A 295 8.45 7.60 15.66
C VAL A 295 8.71 7.85 17.15
N VAL A 296 9.33 8.99 17.50
CA VAL A 296 9.52 9.42 18.89
C VAL A 296 8.17 9.58 19.59
N ARG A 297 7.18 10.20 18.93
CA ARG A 297 5.83 10.39 19.50
C ARG A 297 5.11 9.08 19.81
N ILE A 298 5.17 8.06 18.94
CA ILE A 298 4.55 6.77 19.24
C ILE A 298 5.33 5.99 20.32
N VAL A 299 6.66 6.09 20.37
CA VAL A 299 7.48 5.50 21.45
C VAL A 299 7.17 6.13 22.81
N ASN A 300 7.09 7.47 22.88
CA ASN A 300 6.72 8.20 24.10
C ASN A 300 5.32 7.80 24.59
N LEU A 301 4.36 7.65 23.67
CA LEU A 301 3.00 7.20 23.99
C LEU A 301 2.96 5.75 24.50
N ILE A 302 3.70 4.83 23.87
CA ILE A 302 3.83 3.44 24.37
C ILE A 302 4.45 3.42 25.77
N GLY A 303 5.48 4.23 26.03
CA GLY A 303 6.08 4.38 27.36
C GLY A 303 5.08 4.88 28.41
N MET A 304 4.28 5.89 28.07
CA MET A 304 3.21 6.41 28.92
C MET A 304 2.13 5.34 29.21
N MET A 305 1.71 4.59 28.19
CA MET A 305 0.73 3.50 28.34
C MET A 305 1.23 2.39 29.26
N LEU A 306 2.50 1.97 29.11
CA LEU A 306 3.10 0.96 29.98
C LEU A 306 3.19 1.45 31.44
N LEU A 307 3.52 2.73 31.66
CA LEU A 307 3.56 3.31 33.00
C LEU A 307 2.16 3.40 33.64
N LEU A 308 1.15 3.84 32.89
CA LEU A 308 -0.23 3.91 33.37
C LEU A 308 -0.81 2.51 33.66
N CYS A 309 -0.54 1.52 32.80
CA CYS A 309 -0.90 0.12 33.02
C CYS A 309 -0.24 -0.46 34.28
N HIS A 310 1.03 -0.10 34.53
CA HIS A 310 1.75 -0.48 35.74
C HIS A 310 1.15 0.16 37.00
N TRP A 311 0.76 1.44 36.94
CA TRP A 311 0.11 2.15 38.05
C TRP A 311 -1.28 1.62 38.36
N ASP A 312 -2.09 1.34 37.33
CA ASP A 312 -3.41 0.76 37.47
C ASP A 312 -3.35 -0.68 38.03
N GLY A 313 -2.35 -1.46 37.62
CA GLY A 313 -2.05 -2.77 38.22
C GLY A 313 -1.62 -2.68 39.69
N CYS A 314 -0.86 -1.65 40.08
CA CYS A 314 -0.55 -1.43 41.50
C CYS A 314 -1.78 -0.96 42.28
N LEU A 315 -2.59 -0.05 41.72
CA LEU A 315 -3.78 0.53 42.36
C LEU A 315 -4.89 -0.52 42.60
N THR A 316 -5.14 -1.38 41.62
CA THR A 316 -6.15 -2.46 41.70
C THR A 316 -5.80 -3.52 42.74
N PHE A 317 -4.52 -3.69 43.12
CA PHE A 317 -4.12 -4.49 44.29
C PHE A 317 -4.07 -3.67 45.59
N MET A 318 -3.67 -2.39 45.52
CA MET A 318 -3.52 -1.51 46.68
C MET A 318 -4.81 -1.30 47.47
N VAL A 319 -5.94 -1.12 46.78
CA VAL A 319 -7.22 -0.85 47.47
C VAL A 319 -7.71 -2.06 48.27
N PRO A 320 -7.76 -3.29 47.72
CA PRO A 320 -7.97 -4.51 48.52
C PRO A 320 -7.00 -4.65 49.70
N MET A 321 -5.70 -4.37 49.51
CA MET A 321 -4.71 -4.39 50.60
C MET A 321 -5.04 -3.38 51.71
N LEU A 322 -5.46 -2.15 51.36
CA LEU A 322 -5.86 -1.13 52.34
C LEU A 322 -7.18 -1.48 53.06
N GLN A 323 -8.01 -2.34 52.46
CA GLN A 323 -9.28 -2.85 52.99
C GLN A 323 -9.16 -4.19 53.76
N ASP A 324 -7.94 -4.69 54.01
CA ASP A 324 -7.68 -6.00 54.64
C ASP A 324 -8.23 -7.21 53.84
N PHE A 325 -8.19 -7.13 52.51
CA PHE A 325 -8.58 -8.19 51.56
C PHE A 325 -9.99 -8.77 51.81
N PRO A 326 -11.06 -7.95 51.67
CA PRO A 326 -12.43 -8.38 51.96
C PRO A 326 -12.89 -9.55 51.04
N PRO A 327 -13.82 -10.40 51.50
CA PRO A 327 -14.09 -11.70 50.85
C PRO A 327 -14.74 -11.59 49.46
N ASP A 328 -15.28 -10.43 49.11
CA ASP A 328 -15.89 -10.11 47.82
C ASP A 328 -14.89 -9.64 46.75
N CYS A 329 -13.67 -9.25 47.15
CA CYS A 329 -12.64 -8.74 46.23
C CYS A 329 -11.93 -9.84 45.42
N TRP A 330 -11.36 -9.42 44.28
CA TRP A 330 -10.67 -10.32 43.34
C TRP A 330 -9.49 -11.10 43.97
N VAL A 331 -8.74 -10.49 44.89
CA VAL A 331 -7.57 -11.12 45.54
C VAL A 331 -8.00 -12.32 46.38
N SER A 332 -9.06 -12.14 47.18
CA SER A 332 -9.58 -13.17 48.09
C SER A 332 -10.30 -14.28 47.33
N LYS A 333 -11.12 -13.94 46.32
CA LYS A 333 -11.79 -14.93 45.46
C LYS A 333 -10.83 -15.82 44.69
N ASN A 334 -9.75 -15.25 44.17
CA ASN A 334 -8.71 -16.01 43.47
C ASN A 334 -7.76 -16.74 44.44
N ASN A 335 -7.99 -16.68 45.76
CA ASN A 335 -7.14 -17.26 46.81
C ASN A 335 -5.68 -16.76 46.78
N MET A 336 -5.44 -15.53 46.31
CA MET A 336 -4.11 -14.97 46.09
C MET A 336 -3.58 -14.06 47.21
N ALA A 337 -4.33 -13.87 48.30
CA ALA A 337 -3.87 -13.05 49.44
C ALA A 337 -2.52 -13.55 50.01
N ASN A 338 -2.34 -14.87 50.10
CA ASN A 338 -1.11 -15.51 50.58
C ASN A 338 -0.15 -15.95 49.45
N ALA A 339 -0.37 -15.49 48.21
CA ALA A 339 0.51 -15.82 47.08
C ALA A 339 1.80 -14.99 47.11
N THR A 340 2.83 -15.44 46.39
CA THR A 340 4.07 -14.66 46.24
C THR A 340 3.81 -13.34 45.49
N TRP A 341 4.50 -12.27 45.91
CA TRP A 341 4.33 -10.91 45.36
C TRP A 341 4.40 -10.85 43.83
N HIS A 342 5.22 -11.70 43.19
CA HIS A 342 5.38 -11.71 41.74
C HIS A 342 4.15 -12.31 41.03
N ILE A 343 3.41 -13.24 41.65
CA ILE A 343 2.13 -13.73 41.13
C ILE A 343 1.08 -12.63 41.27
N GLN A 344 0.97 -12.03 42.45
CA GLN A 344 0.03 -10.95 42.75
C GLN A 344 0.21 -9.76 41.78
N TYR A 345 1.45 -9.29 41.60
CA TYR A 345 1.78 -8.22 40.68
C TYR A 345 1.52 -8.58 39.22
N SER A 346 1.95 -9.77 38.77
CA SER A 346 1.74 -10.19 37.37
C SER A 346 0.26 -10.31 37.02
N TYR A 347 -0.57 -10.76 37.97
CA TYR A 347 -2.01 -10.85 37.78
C TYR A 347 -2.70 -9.49 37.79
N ALA A 348 -2.34 -8.59 38.71
CA ALA A 348 -2.89 -7.24 38.75
C ALA A 348 -2.51 -6.43 37.49
N LEU A 349 -1.26 -6.55 37.04
CA LEU A 349 -0.79 -6.00 35.77
C LEU A 349 -1.52 -6.59 34.56
N PHE A 350 -1.82 -7.90 34.58
CA PHE A 350 -2.63 -8.55 33.53
C PHE A 350 -4.04 -7.96 33.46
N MET A 351 -4.73 -7.74 34.59
CA MET A 351 -6.05 -7.11 34.60
C MET A 351 -6.03 -5.66 34.10
N ALA A 352 -5.06 -4.86 34.57
CA ALA A 352 -4.87 -3.50 34.08
C ALA A 352 -4.61 -3.46 32.55
N MET A 353 -3.83 -4.42 32.05
CA MET A 353 -3.55 -4.56 30.62
C MET A 353 -4.78 -5.05 29.83
N SER A 354 -5.59 -5.95 30.39
CA SER A 354 -6.80 -6.44 29.73
C SER A 354 -7.91 -5.38 29.68
N HIS A 355 -7.99 -4.48 30.66
CA HIS A 355 -8.81 -3.27 30.58
C HIS A 355 -8.24 -2.27 29.57
N MET A 356 -6.92 -1.99 29.61
CA MET A 356 -6.28 -1.00 28.72
C MET A 356 -6.32 -1.38 27.24
N LEU A 357 -6.18 -2.66 26.91
CA LEU A 357 -6.27 -3.17 25.53
C LEU A 357 -7.70 -3.62 25.16
N CYS A 358 -8.69 -3.29 25.97
CA CYS A 358 -10.12 -3.59 25.76
C CYS A 358 -10.42 -5.09 25.52
N ILE A 359 -9.67 -5.98 26.16
CA ILE A 359 -9.79 -7.45 26.06
C ILE A 359 -10.90 -7.98 26.99
N GLY A 360 -10.95 -7.49 28.23
CA GLY A 360 -11.88 -7.98 29.26
C GLY A 360 -11.34 -7.87 30.68
N TYR A 361 -11.99 -8.57 31.62
CA TYR A 361 -11.64 -8.61 33.04
C TYR A 361 -10.58 -9.70 33.37
N GLY A 362 -10.30 -9.90 34.65
CA GLY A 362 -9.60 -11.09 35.16
C GLY A 362 -10.46 -12.37 35.09
N ALA A 363 -10.23 -13.32 36.00
CA ALA A 363 -10.95 -14.60 36.03
C ALA A 363 -12.47 -14.46 36.27
N HIS A 364 -12.87 -13.38 36.94
CA HIS A 364 -14.25 -13.08 37.30
C HIS A 364 -14.54 -11.58 37.09
N PRO A 365 -15.80 -11.19 36.79
CA PRO A 365 -16.19 -9.78 36.84
C PRO A 365 -16.10 -9.24 38.27
N PRO A 366 -15.90 -7.92 38.46
CA PRO A 366 -15.90 -7.33 39.79
C PRO A 366 -17.30 -7.38 40.42
N GLU A 367 -17.37 -7.74 41.70
CA GLU A 367 -18.61 -7.74 42.50
C GLU A 367 -18.54 -6.77 43.68
N GLY A 368 -17.38 -6.70 44.37
CA GLY A 368 -17.17 -5.73 45.44
C GLY A 368 -17.16 -4.30 44.89
N MET A 369 -17.87 -3.38 45.55
CA MET A 369 -18.10 -2.03 45.02
C MET A 369 -16.80 -1.24 44.79
N SER A 370 -15.73 -1.49 45.56
CA SER A 370 -14.40 -0.94 45.31
C SER A 370 -13.81 -1.44 43.98
N ASP A 371 -13.80 -2.76 43.77
CA ASP A 371 -13.31 -3.39 42.54
C ASP A 371 -14.11 -2.95 41.30
N VAL A 372 -15.44 -2.75 41.44
CA VAL A 372 -16.30 -2.25 40.35
C VAL A 372 -15.88 -0.84 39.93
N TRP A 373 -15.76 0.11 40.87
CA TRP A 373 -15.35 1.48 40.55
C TRP A 373 -13.93 1.56 40.00
N LEU A 374 -12.99 0.77 40.54
CA LEU A 374 -11.62 0.69 40.03
C LEU A 374 -11.59 0.15 38.60
N THR A 375 -12.34 -0.93 38.33
CA THR A 375 -12.47 -1.49 36.97
C THR A 375 -13.06 -0.48 36.00
N MET A 376 -14.08 0.28 36.39
CA MET A 376 -14.65 1.34 35.55
C MET A 376 -13.66 2.46 35.24
N VAL A 377 -12.87 2.92 36.23
CA VAL A 377 -11.82 3.94 36.02
C VAL A 377 -10.71 3.41 35.12
N SER A 378 -10.23 2.19 35.39
CA SER A 378 -9.23 1.47 34.59
C SER A 378 -9.66 1.35 33.12
N MET A 379 -10.92 0.95 32.87
CA MET A 379 -11.49 0.87 31.51
C MET A 379 -11.57 2.23 30.80
N VAL A 380 -11.92 3.32 31.50
CA VAL A 380 -12.00 4.66 30.91
C VAL A 380 -10.62 5.22 30.57
N VAL A 381 -9.66 5.13 31.50
CA VAL A 381 -8.25 5.50 31.24
C VAL A 381 -7.69 4.65 30.10
N GLY A 382 -7.95 3.35 30.16
CA GLY A 382 -7.51 2.35 29.18
C GLY A 382 -7.97 2.65 27.76
N ALA A 383 -9.29 2.74 27.55
CA ALA A 383 -9.88 3.04 26.25
C ALA A 383 -9.42 4.40 25.70
N THR A 384 -9.23 5.41 26.55
CA THR A 384 -8.69 6.71 26.15
C THR A 384 -7.25 6.59 25.65
N CYS A 385 -6.41 5.85 26.37
CA CYS A 385 -5.02 5.59 25.97
C CYS A 385 -4.94 4.81 24.65
N TYR A 386 -5.76 3.77 24.49
CA TYR A 386 -5.80 2.97 23.27
C TYR A 386 -6.32 3.77 22.06
N ALA A 387 -7.31 4.65 22.25
CA ALA A 387 -7.78 5.55 21.20
C ALA A 387 -6.69 6.54 20.75
N MET A 388 -5.92 7.11 21.68
CA MET A 388 -4.76 7.94 21.34
C MET A 388 -3.70 7.13 20.57
N PHE A 389 -3.41 5.89 20.99
CA PHE A 389 -2.46 5.01 20.28
C PHE A 389 -2.89 4.75 18.83
N LEU A 390 -4.16 4.43 18.59
CA LEU A 390 -4.69 4.24 17.23
C LEU A 390 -4.58 5.52 16.38
N GLY A 391 -4.82 6.69 16.96
CA GLY A 391 -4.62 7.98 16.31
C GLY A 391 -3.16 8.23 15.89
N HIS A 392 -2.21 8.03 16.82
CA HIS A 392 -0.78 8.19 16.53
C HIS A 392 -0.25 7.16 15.53
N ALA A 393 -0.69 5.90 15.62
CA ALA A 393 -0.35 4.86 14.65
C ALA A 393 -0.89 5.19 13.25
N THR A 394 -2.12 5.71 13.15
CA THR A 394 -2.73 6.15 11.88
C THR A 394 -1.93 7.29 11.26
N ASN A 395 -1.54 8.29 12.05
CA ASN A 395 -0.71 9.42 11.57
C ASN A 395 0.68 8.97 11.11
N LEU A 396 1.32 8.03 11.82
CA LEU A 396 2.59 7.44 11.40
C LEU A 396 2.45 6.75 10.04
N VAL A 397 1.46 5.87 9.87
CA VAL A 397 1.20 5.17 8.58
C VAL A 397 0.94 6.16 7.44
N GLN A 398 0.21 7.25 7.68
CA GLN A 398 0.01 8.29 6.66
C GLN A 398 1.27 9.10 6.32
N SER A 399 2.20 9.25 7.26
CA SER A 399 3.45 10.00 7.07
C SER A 399 4.52 9.21 6.31
N LEU A 400 4.57 7.89 6.49
CA LEU A 400 5.65 7.01 5.98
C LEU A 400 5.76 6.99 4.45
N ASP A 401 4.71 7.32 3.70
CA ASP A 401 4.74 7.37 2.23
C ASP A 401 4.01 8.59 1.65
N ALA A 402 4.31 9.78 2.20
CA ALA A 402 3.71 11.03 1.75
C ALA A 402 3.94 11.30 0.24
N SER A 403 5.13 10.99 -0.29
CA SER A 403 5.49 11.28 -1.69
C SER A 403 4.76 10.42 -2.73
N HIS A 404 4.52 9.14 -2.43
CA HIS A 404 3.73 8.28 -3.32
C HIS A 404 2.23 8.58 -3.17
N ARG A 405 1.76 8.91 -1.95
CA ARG A 405 0.38 9.38 -1.74
C ARG A 405 0.09 10.63 -2.58
N GLN A 406 0.98 11.63 -2.55
CA GLN A 406 0.86 12.83 -3.39
C GLN A 406 0.83 12.50 -4.89
N TYR A 407 1.69 11.59 -5.36
CA TYR A 407 1.64 11.10 -6.74
C TYR A 407 0.29 10.45 -7.09
N GLN A 408 -0.22 9.54 -6.24
CA GLN A 408 -1.52 8.89 -6.46
C GLN A 408 -2.69 9.88 -6.42
N GLU A 409 -2.69 10.84 -5.49
CA GLU A 409 -3.72 11.88 -5.39
C GLU A 409 -3.71 12.78 -6.63
N LYS A 410 -2.52 13.19 -7.11
CA LYS A 410 -2.41 13.96 -8.35
C LYS A 410 -2.84 13.15 -9.56
N TYR A 411 -2.43 11.89 -9.66
CA TYR A 411 -2.83 11.04 -10.77
C TYR A 411 -4.35 10.78 -10.78
N LYS A 412 -5.00 10.62 -9.63
CA LYS A 412 -6.48 10.57 -9.52
C LYS A 412 -7.16 11.85 -10.02
N GLN A 413 -6.58 13.04 -9.78
CA GLN A 413 -7.08 14.30 -10.38
C GLN A 413 -6.97 14.27 -11.91
N VAL A 414 -5.89 13.69 -12.46
CA VAL A 414 -5.70 13.51 -13.91
C VAL A 414 -6.73 12.52 -14.46
N GLU A 415 -6.97 11.38 -13.81
CA GLU A 415 -8.02 10.44 -14.23
C GLU A 415 -9.42 11.05 -14.21
N GLN A 416 -9.74 11.84 -13.18
CA GLN A 416 -11.00 12.59 -13.10
C GLN A 416 -11.13 13.58 -14.27
N TYR A 417 -10.06 14.33 -14.59
CA TYR A 417 -10.01 15.24 -15.75
C TYR A 417 -10.20 14.48 -17.08
N MET A 418 -9.50 13.36 -17.28
CA MET A 418 -9.62 12.50 -18.46
C MET A 418 -11.04 11.91 -18.61
N SER A 419 -11.68 11.59 -17.49
CA SER A 419 -13.05 11.06 -17.45
C SER A 419 -14.09 12.15 -17.74
N PHE A 420 -13.96 13.32 -17.11
CA PHE A 420 -14.83 14.49 -17.32
C PHE A 420 -14.82 14.97 -18.77
N HIS A 421 -13.63 15.12 -19.36
CA HIS A 421 -13.47 15.46 -20.78
C HIS A 421 -13.71 14.28 -21.74
N LYS A 422 -14.05 13.09 -21.21
CA LYS A 422 -14.36 11.87 -21.97
C LYS A 422 -13.30 11.50 -23.00
N LEU A 423 -12.02 11.63 -22.63
CA LEU A 423 -10.91 11.38 -23.55
C LEU A 423 -10.93 9.93 -24.08
N PRO A 424 -10.53 9.68 -25.34
CA PRO A 424 -10.36 8.34 -25.90
C PRO A 424 -9.38 7.47 -25.10
N ALA A 425 -9.58 6.15 -25.11
CA ALA A 425 -8.83 5.20 -24.27
C ALA A 425 -7.33 5.13 -24.60
N ASP A 426 -6.98 5.28 -25.88
CA ASP A 426 -5.59 5.42 -26.36
C ASP A 426 -4.92 6.68 -25.80
N VAL A 427 -5.62 7.81 -25.79
CA VAL A 427 -5.13 9.06 -25.18
C VAL A 427 -4.96 8.90 -23.67
N ARG A 428 -5.85 8.16 -22.99
CA ARG A 428 -5.71 7.87 -21.55
C ARG A 428 -4.49 7.00 -21.25
N GLN A 429 -4.29 5.92 -22.00
CA GLN A 429 -3.11 5.06 -21.83
C GLN A 429 -1.82 5.86 -22.08
N ARG A 430 -1.79 6.69 -23.14
CA ARG A 430 -0.66 7.59 -23.39
C ARG A 430 -0.38 8.54 -22.23
N ILE A 431 -1.42 9.09 -21.58
CA ILE A 431 -1.26 9.96 -20.40
C ILE A 431 -0.76 9.16 -19.18
N HIS A 432 -1.26 7.95 -18.94
CA HIS A 432 -0.75 7.04 -17.92
C HIS A 432 0.76 6.80 -18.10
N ASP A 433 1.16 6.33 -19.27
CA ASP A 433 2.54 5.96 -19.58
C ASP A 433 3.49 7.17 -19.53
N TYR A 434 2.98 8.37 -19.88
CA TYR A 434 3.70 9.63 -19.71
C TYR A 434 3.95 9.96 -18.23
N TYR A 435 2.92 9.87 -17.37
CA TYR A 435 3.06 10.16 -15.94
C TYR A 435 4.00 9.16 -15.25
N GLU A 436 3.90 7.88 -15.59
CA GLU A 436 4.80 6.83 -15.10
C GLU A 436 6.26 7.13 -15.47
N GLN A 437 6.55 7.52 -16.73
CA GLN A 437 7.92 7.82 -17.16
C GLN A 437 8.47 9.17 -16.66
N ARG A 438 7.61 10.19 -16.47
CA ARG A 438 8.02 11.53 -15.96
C ARG A 438 8.25 11.55 -14.44
N PHE A 439 7.51 10.75 -13.68
CA PHE A 439 7.50 10.81 -12.22
C PHE A 439 7.95 9.50 -11.53
N GLN A 440 7.95 8.35 -12.22
CA GLN A 440 8.45 7.07 -11.69
C GLN A 440 7.82 6.71 -10.32
N GLY A 441 6.53 7.04 -10.16
CA GLY A 441 5.77 6.80 -8.92
C GLY A 441 5.97 7.83 -7.80
N LYS A 442 6.78 8.87 -7.98
CA LYS A 442 7.01 9.94 -6.98
C LYS A 442 6.87 11.33 -7.59
N MET A 443 6.14 12.21 -6.92
CA MET A 443 5.96 13.59 -7.36
C MET A 443 6.64 14.56 -6.40
N PHE A 444 7.35 15.53 -6.95
CA PHE A 444 8.01 16.62 -6.24
C PHE A 444 7.74 17.93 -6.99
N ASP A 445 7.65 19.05 -6.28
CA ASP A 445 7.64 20.38 -6.90
C ASP A 445 9.08 20.88 -7.04
N GLU A 446 9.71 20.51 -8.16
CA GLU A 446 11.10 20.84 -8.48
C GLU A 446 11.34 22.37 -8.50
N ASP A 447 10.36 23.18 -8.95
CA ASP A 447 10.47 24.64 -9.01
C ASP A 447 10.37 25.27 -7.59
N SER A 448 9.54 24.73 -6.68
CA SER A 448 9.48 25.19 -5.27
C SER A 448 10.75 24.81 -4.50
N ILE A 449 11.16 23.53 -4.56
CA ILE A 449 12.31 23.02 -3.80
C ILE A 449 13.61 23.74 -4.21
N LEU A 450 13.81 23.99 -5.50
CA LEU A 450 14.96 24.77 -6.01
C LEU A 450 14.78 26.31 -5.85
N GLY A 451 13.66 26.76 -5.30
CA GLY A 451 13.41 28.14 -4.87
C GLY A 451 13.66 28.38 -3.37
N GLU A 452 13.56 27.33 -2.56
CA GLU A 452 13.83 27.37 -1.10
C GLU A 452 15.33 27.23 -0.77
N LEU A 453 16.13 26.71 -1.71
CA LEU A 453 17.58 26.54 -1.56
C LEU A 453 18.37 27.78 -2.01
N SER A 454 19.52 28.02 -1.36
CA SER A 454 20.49 29.02 -1.77
C SER A 454 21.11 28.71 -3.13
N ASP A 455 21.47 29.75 -3.89
CA ASP A 455 21.97 29.60 -5.26
C ASP A 455 23.17 28.64 -5.40
N PRO A 456 24.20 28.62 -4.51
CA PRO A 456 25.30 27.66 -4.63
C PRO A 456 24.86 26.18 -4.52
N LEU A 457 23.90 25.86 -3.63
CA LEU A 457 23.36 24.49 -3.50
C LEU A 457 22.52 24.11 -4.73
N LYS A 458 21.80 25.09 -5.30
CA LYS A 458 21.03 24.93 -6.53
C LYS A 458 21.94 24.69 -7.74
N GLU A 459 23.03 25.45 -7.85
CA GLU A 459 24.07 25.23 -8.86
C GLU A 459 24.70 23.84 -8.72
N GLU A 460 25.06 23.41 -7.51
CA GLU A 460 25.62 22.09 -7.24
C GLU A 460 24.64 20.95 -7.62
N ILE A 461 23.39 21.03 -7.18
CA ILE A 461 22.34 20.02 -7.50
C ILE A 461 22.07 19.95 -9.00
N VAL A 462 21.94 21.08 -9.68
CA VAL A 462 21.67 21.10 -11.13
C VAL A 462 22.89 20.62 -11.91
N SER A 463 24.11 20.98 -11.50
CA SER A 463 25.36 20.46 -12.05
C SER A 463 25.46 18.94 -11.89
N TYR A 464 25.17 18.40 -10.69
CA TYR A 464 25.14 16.96 -10.43
C TYR A 464 24.10 16.22 -11.29
N ASN A 465 22.89 16.77 -11.41
CA ASN A 465 21.82 16.20 -12.24
C ASN A 465 22.16 16.22 -13.75
N CYS A 466 22.88 17.25 -14.20
CA CYS A 466 23.25 17.43 -15.60
C CYS A 466 24.65 16.92 -15.96
N ARG A 467 25.44 16.38 -15.02
CA ARG A 467 26.84 15.94 -15.25
C ARG A 467 27.01 15.02 -16.45
N GLY A 468 26.05 14.12 -16.70
CA GLY A 468 26.05 13.23 -17.87
C GLY A 468 25.79 13.94 -19.19
N LEU A 469 25.02 15.03 -19.18
CA LEU A 469 24.82 15.90 -20.35
C LEU A 469 26.09 16.72 -20.63
N VAL A 470 26.69 17.30 -19.59
CA VAL A 470 27.94 18.10 -19.69
C VAL A 470 29.08 17.25 -20.24
N ALA A 471 29.31 16.06 -19.67
CA ALA A 471 30.40 15.17 -20.08
C ALA A 471 30.22 14.64 -21.53
N ASN A 472 28.99 14.35 -21.95
CA ASN A 472 28.71 13.81 -23.29
C ASN A 472 28.58 14.89 -24.38
N MET A 473 28.53 16.18 -24.04
CA MET A 473 28.33 17.28 -24.99
C MET A 473 29.64 18.04 -25.26
N PRO A 474 30.27 17.91 -26.45
CA PRO A 474 31.57 18.52 -26.75
C PRO A 474 31.63 20.04 -26.63
N LEU A 475 30.47 20.72 -26.70
CA LEU A 475 30.36 22.16 -26.52
C LEU A 475 30.55 22.57 -25.05
N PHE A 476 30.04 21.80 -24.09
CA PHE A 476 30.17 22.12 -22.66
C PHE A 476 31.49 21.62 -22.08
N ALA A 477 31.99 20.48 -22.56
CA ALA A 477 33.26 19.89 -22.10
C ALA A 477 34.52 20.75 -22.34
N ASN A 478 34.46 21.75 -23.24
CA ASN A 478 35.58 22.61 -23.62
C ASN A 478 35.32 24.11 -23.37
N THR A 479 34.34 24.44 -22.52
CA THR A 479 33.91 25.82 -22.25
C THR A 479 34.13 26.20 -20.78
N ASP A 480 34.23 27.50 -20.51
CA ASP A 480 34.18 28.10 -19.18
C ASP A 480 33.09 27.45 -18.29
N PRO A 481 33.47 26.88 -17.11
CA PRO A 481 32.52 26.31 -16.16
C PRO A 481 31.43 27.29 -15.71
N HIS A 482 31.69 28.59 -15.65
CA HIS A 482 30.69 29.59 -15.23
C HIS A 482 29.52 29.65 -16.24
N PHE A 483 29.82 29.76 -17.54
CA PHE A 483 28.82 29.62 -18.62
C PHE A 483 28.03 28.32 -18.52
N VAL A 484 28.69 27.21 -18.18
CA VAL A 484 28.02 25.90 -18.02
C VAL A 484 27.04 25.95 -16.85
N THR A 485 27.44 26.44 -15.68
CA THR A 485 26.53 26.58 -14.53
C THR A 485 25.34 27.50 -14.85
N VAL A 486 25.59 28.66 -15.47
CA VAL A 486 24.54 29.62 -15.84
C VAL A 486 23.56 29.02 -16.87
N ILE A 487 24.02 28.32 -17.92
CA ILE A 487 23.09 27.71 -18.89
C ILE A 487 22.32 26.54 -18.27
N LEU A 488 22.94 25.76 -17.38
CA LEU A 488 22.33 24.62 -16.70
C LEU A 488 21.16 25.03 -15.79
N THR A 489 21.30 26.09 -14.99
CA THR A 489 20.21 26.58 -14.11
C THR A 489 18.99 27.10 -14.88
N LYS A 490 19.13 27.40 -16.17
CA LYS A 490 18.05 27.84 -17.06
C LYS A 490 17.38 26.68 -17.84
N LEU A 491 17.88 25.45 -17.72
CA LEU A 491 17.30 24.25 -18.36
C LEU A 491 16.03 23.78 -17.63
N ARG A 492 15.05 23.26 -18.40
CA ARG A 492 13.86 22.58 -17.85
C ARG A 492 13.71 21.17 -18.40
N PHE A 493 13.52 20.20 -17.50
CA PHE A 493 13.38 18.78 -17.85
C PHE A 493 12.02 18.47 -18.48
N GLU A 494 12.04 17.89 -19.69
CA GLU A 494 10.87 17.46 -20.47
C GLU A 494 11.03 16.00 -20.92
N VAL A 495 9.91 15.29 -21.03
CA VAL A 495 9.86 13.88 -21.50
C VAL A 495 8.93 13.78 -22.70
N PHE A 496 9.29 12.99 -23.71
CA PHE A 496 8.50 12.74 -24.92
C PHE A 496 8.36 11.25 -25.19
N GLN A 497 7.22 10.83 -25.73
CA GLN A 497 6.92 9.42 -26.00
C GLN A 497 7.39 9.00 -27.41
N PRO A 498 7.64 7.70 -27.67
CA PRO A 498 7.91 7.20 -29.01
C PRO A 498 6.83 7.65 -30.01
N GLY A 499 7.26 8.22 -31.13
CA GLY A 499 6.40 8.76 -32.18
C GLY A 499 6.04 10.25 -32.06
N ASP A 500 6.29 10.91 -30.92
CA ASP A 500 5.94 12.32 -30.75
C ASP A 500 6.82 13.28 -31.59
N LEU A 501 6.17 14.28 -32.19
CA LEU A 501 6.84 15.35 -32.93
C LEU A 501 7.26 16.49 -31.98
N VAL A 502 8.46 16.37 -31.41
CA VAL A 502 9.11 17.40 -30.58
C VAL A 502 9.26 18.73 -31.34
N ILE A 503 9.54 18.67 -32.65
CA ILE A 503 9.55 19.83 -33.53
C ILE A 503 8.79 19.52 -34.82
N ARG A 504 8.04 20.52 -35.32
CA ARG A 504 7.37 20.49 -36.61
C ARG A 504 7.95 21.57 -37.54
N GLU A 505 8.32 21.17 -38.76
CA GLU A 505 8.78 22.07 -39.84
C GLU A 505 7.83 23.27 -40.02
N GLY A 506 8.38 24.44 -40.37
CA GLY A 506 7.60 25.63 -40.71
C GLY A 506 6.95 26.35 -39.51
N THR A 507 6.98 25.79 -38.31
CA THR A 507 6.53 26.46 -37.07
C THR A 507 7.55 27.49 -36.58
N LEU A 508 7.13 28.41 -35.71
CA LEU A 508 8.04 29.32 -35.00
C LEU A 508 8.60 28.62 -33.75
N GLY A 509 9.92 28.51 -33.63
CA GLY A 509 10.57 27.88 -32.48
C GLY A 509 10.83 28.87 -31.35
N ARG A 510 10.41 28.53 -30.13
CA ARG A 510 10.65 29.33 -28.90
C ARG A 510 11.59 28.65 -27.88
N LYS A 511 12.07 27.45 -28.21
CA LYS A 511 12.98 26.64 -27.38
C LYS A 511 13.97 25.86 -28.23
N MET A 512 15.15 25.55 -27.70
CA MET A 512 16.03 24.48 -28.19
C MET A 512 16.03 23.30 -27.20
N TYR A 513 16.54 22.15 -27.63
CA TYR A 513 16.53 20.91 -26.87
C TYR A 513 17.91 20.24 -26.84
N PHE A 514 18.29 19.76 -25.66
CA PHE A 514 19.47 18.94 -25.40
C PHE A 514 19.02 17.53 -25.02
N ILE A 515 19.65 16.48 -25.59
CA ILE A 515 19.27 15.09 -25.34
C ILE A 515 20.08 14.56 -24.16
N GLN A 516 19.42 14.39 -23.01
CA GLN A 516 20.01 13.69 -21.86
C GLN A 516 20.01 12.18 -22.09
N HIS A 517 18.87 11.64 -22.57
CA HIS A 517 18.74 10.22 -22.90
C HIS A 517 17.67 9.99 -23.99
N GLY A 518 17.94 9.06 -24.90
CA GLY A 518 17.01 8.61 -25.94
C GLY A 518 17.41 9.05 -27.34
N THR A 519 16.61 8.63 -28.32
CA THR A 519 16.91 8.81 -29.76
C THR A 519 15.79 9.54 -30.49
N VAL A 520 16.17 10.54 -31.28
CA VAL A 520 15.26 11.30 -32.14
C VAL A 520 15.71 11.20 -33.61
N THR A 521 14.76 11.10 -34.53
CA THR A 521 15.01 11.29 -35.97
C THR A 521 14.61 12.71 -36.36
N VAL A 522 15.58 13.45 -36.91
CA VAL A 522 15.36 14.69 -37.67
C VAL A 522 14.94 14.31 -39.09
N ILE A 523 13.83 14.88 -39.55
CA ILE A 523 13.20 14.61 -40.85
C ILE A 523 13.20 15.93 -41.63
N PRO A 524 14.20 16.19 -42.51
CA PRO A 524 14.27 17.38 -43.34
C PRO A 524 13.66 17.14 -44.72
N ARG A 525 13.14 18.20 -45.33
CA ARG A 525 12.30 18.08 -46.53
C ARG A 525 13.10 17.85 -47.82
N GLY A 526 13.34 16.58 -48.13
CA GLY A 526 13.99 16.14 -49.38
C GLY A 526 15.45 15.71 -49.22
N SER A 527 15.96 15.61 -47.99
CA SER A 527 17.23 14.94 -47.68
C SER A 527 16.98 13.59 -46.98
N LYS A 528 18.04 12.86 -46.65
CA LYS A 528 17.93 11.69 -45.76
C LYS A 528 17.58 12.11 -44.33
N ASP A 529 16.85 11.24 -43.64
CA ASP A 529 16.62 11.30 -42.20
C ASP A 529 17.95 11.21 -41.43
N ILE A 530 18.08 11.97 -40.33
CA ILE A 530 19.27 12.02 -39.49
C ILE A 530 18.88 11.66 -38.05
N ARG A 531 19.48 10.59 -37.50
CA ARG A 531 19.31 10.23 -36.09
C ARG A 531 20.27 10.99 -35.19
N LEU A 532 19.76 11.42 -34.03
CA LEU A 532 20.52 12.00 -32.92
C LEU A 532 20.24 11.19 -31.65
N SER A 533 21.22 11.16 -30.75
CA SER A 533 21.23 10.41 -29.49
C SER A 533 21.69 11.27 -28.32
N ASP A 534 21.74 10.69 -27.12
CA ASP A 534 22.38 11.18 -25.90
C ASP A 534 23.63 12.06 -26.19
N GLY A 535 23.70 13.25 -25.59
CA GLY A 535 24.78 14.23 -25.78
C GLY A 535 24.62 15.17 -26.98
N ALA A 536 23.72 14.87 -27.93
CA ALA A 536 23.41 15.79 -29.02
C ALA A 536 22.34 16.84 -28.63
N TYR A 537 22.26 17.92 -29.42
CA TYR A 537 21.28 19.00 -29.24
C TYR A 537 20.71 19.45 -30.59
N PHE A 538 19.48 19.99 -30.58
CA PHE A 538 18.75 20.40 -31.78
C PHE A 538 17.79 21.57 -31.57
N GLY A 539 17.49 22.27 -32.67
CA GLY A 539 16.51 23.36 -32.73
C GLY A 539 17.10 24.77 -32.60
N GLU A 540 18.41 24.89 -32.41
CA GLU A 540 19.18 26.14 -32.27
C GLU A 540 19.02 27.13 -33.43
N ILE A 541 18.93 26.62 -34.67
CA ILE A 541 18.98 27.43 -35.90
C ILE A 541 17.94 28.55 -35.89
N CYS A 542 16.72 28.29 -35.41
CA CYS A 542 15.65 29.30 -35.40
C CYS A 542 15.71 30.26 -34.21
N LEU A 543 16.49 29.97 -33.15
CA LEU A 543 16.73 30.93 -32.07
C LEU A 543 17.69 32.02 -32.58
N LEU A 544 18.76 31.61 -33.27
CA LEU A 544 19.75 32.51 -33.85
C LEU A 544 19.18 33.32 -35.03
N THR A 545 18.51 32.66 -35.98
CA THR A 545 18.01 33.31 -37.21
C THR A 545 16.66 34.03 -37.03
N GLN A 546 16.02 33.91 -35.87
CA GLN A 546 14.61 34.27 -35.61
C GLN A 546 13.60 33.68 -36.62
N GLY A 547 14.01 32.62 -37.35
CA GLY A 547 13.27 32.02 -38.45
C GLY A 547 12.23 30.98 -38.04
N ARG A 548 11.71 30.27 -39.05
CA ARG A 548 10.88 29.07 -38.84
C ARG A 548 11.76 27.83 -38.71
N ARG A 549 11.24 26.78 -38.07
CA ARG A 549 11.88 25.47 -37.95
C ARG A 549 12.16 24.87 -39.35
N THR A 550 13.41 24.52 -39.62
CA THR A 550 13.91 24.06 -40.94
C THR A 550 13.63 22.58 -41.23
N ALA A 551 13.37 21.77 -40.20
CA ALA A 551 13.04 20.36 -40.29
C ALA A 551 12.03 19.99 -39.20
N SER A 552 11.43 18.81 -39.31
CA SER A 552 10.69 18.19 -38.20
C SER A 552 11.62 17.30 -37.37
N VAL A 553 11.32 17.09 -36.09
CA VAL A 553 12.06 16.16 -35.22
C VAL A 553 11.06 15.29 -34.47
N ARG A 554 11.21 13.97 -34.60
CA ARG A 554 10.36 12.95 -33.98
C ARG A 554 11.16 12.12 -32.98
N ALA A 555 10.59 11.86 -31.80
CA ALA A 555 11.13 10.87 -30.87
C ALA A 555 10.94 9.45 -31.42
N ASP A 556 11.99 8.64 -31.47
CA ASP A 556 11.89 7.22 -31.85
C ASP A 556 11.83 6.30 -30.60
N THR A 557 12.33 6.78 -29.45
CA THR A 557 12.26 6.13 -28.13
C THR A 557 11.72 7.11 -27.08
N TYR A 558 11.57 6.67 -25.82
CA TYR A 558 11.25 7.59 -24.71
C TYR A 558 12.42 8.56 -24.50
N CYS A 559 12.22 9.82 -24.88
CA CYS A 559 13.28 10.83 -24.87
C CYS A 559 13.19 11.69 -23.61
N ARG A 560 14.29 11.75 -22.85
CA ARG A 560 14.51 12.67 -21.73
C ARG A 560 15.34 13.84 -22.23
N LEU A 561 14.70 15.00 -22.33
CA LEU A 561 15.27 16.21 -22.94
C LEU A 561 15.35 17.33 -21.91
N TYR A 562 16.39 18.15 -22.00
CA TYR A 562 16.38 19.46 -21.37
C TYR A 562 16.02 20.51 -22.42
N SER A 563 15.02 21.34 -22.12
CA SER A 563 14.61 22.46 -22.97
C SER A 563 15.17 23.78 -22.43
N LEU A 564 15.61 24.65 -23.34
CA LEU A 564 16.08 26.01 -23.03
C LEU A 564 15.25 27.02 -23.82
N SER A 565 14.76 28.07 -23.16
CA SER A 565 13.92 29.09 -23.80
C SER A 565 14.73 30.07 -24.65
N VAL A 566 14.12 30.65 -25.69
CA VAL A 566 14.77 31.67 -26.51
C VAL A 566 15.18 32.91 -25.71
N ASN A 567 14.41 33.29 -24.69
CA ASN A 567 14.75 34.40 -23.80
C ASN A 567 16.03 34.09 -23.02
N SER A 568 16.06 32.93 -22.35
CA SER A 568 17.21 32.46 -21.57
C SER A 568 18.45 32.18 -22.42
N PHE A 569 18.26 31.72 -23.65
CA PHE A 569 19.36 31.54 -24.61
C PHE A 569 19.95 32.87 -25.06
N ASN A 570 19.13 33.90 -25.28
CA ASN A 570 19.63 35.24 -25.62
C ASN A 570 20.36 35.89 -24.44
N GLU A 571 19.78 35.81 -23.25
CA GLU A 571 20.35 36.25 -21.96
C GLU A 571 21.79 35.74 -21.77
N VAL A 572 21.97 34.41 -21.76
CA VAL A 572 23.30 33.77 -21.56
C VAL A 572 24.27 34.03 -22.73
N LEU A 573 23.76 34.28 -23.95
CA LEU A 573 24.60 34.62 -25.10
C LEU A 573 24.91 36.12 -25.25
N GLU A 574 24.28 36.99 -24.47
CA GLU A 574 24.68 38.39 -24.31
C GLU A 574 25.84 38.51 -23.32
N GLU A 575 25.85 37.68 -22.27
CA GLU A 575 26.96 37.52 -21.33
C GLU A 575 28.19 36.83 -21.98
N HIS A 576 27.97 35.76 -22.77
CA HIS A 576 29.05 34.96 -23.38
C HIS A 576 29.04 35.01 -24.93
N PRO A 577 29.41 36.15 -25.57
CA PRO A 577 29.33 36.33 -27.03
C PRO A 577 30.27 35.43 -27.85
N LEU A 578 31.31 34.83 -27.25
CA LEU A 578 32.13 33.81 -27.90
C LEU A 578 31.33 32.52 -28.16
N MET A 579 30.44 32.14 -27.24
CA MET A 579 29.59 30.95 -27.40
C MET A 579 28.50 31.16 -28.45
N ARG A 580 28.05 32.41 -28.67
CA ARG A 580 27.14 32.74 -29.77
C ARG A 580 27.75 32.37 -31.13
N ARG A 581 29.03 32.70 -31.35
CA ARG A 581 29.76 32.33 -32.57
C ARG A 581 29.93 30.82 -32.75
N ALA A 582 30.07 30.07 -31.65
CA ALA A 582 30.15 28.62 -31.68
C ALA A 582 28.80 27.96 -32.06
N PHE A 583 27.68 28.48 -31.55
CA PHE A 583 26.35 28.04 -31.98
C PHE A 583 26.06 28.45 -33.44
N GLU A 584 26.47 29.65 -33.87
CA GLU A 584 26.32 30.13 -35.25
C GLU A 584 27.07 29.26 -36.27
N SER A 585 28.32 28.89 -35.99
CA SER A 585 29.12 28.07 -36.92
C SER A 585 28.53 26.66 -37.11
N VAL A 586 28.05 26.03 -36.03
CA VAL A 586 27.37 24.72 -36.09
C VAL A 586 26.00 24.84 -36.76
N ALA A 587 25.27 25.94 -36.56
CA ALA A 587 23.99 26.19 -37.24
C ALA A 587 24.16 26.32 -38.77
N VAL A 588 25.24 26.96 -39.24
CA VAL A 588 25.56 27.09 -40.68
C VAL A 588 25.93 25.73 -41.29
N ASP A 589 26.85 24.97 -40.69
CA ASP A 589 27.21 23.62 -41.15
C ASP A 589 25.99 22.68 -41.23
N ARG A 590 25.09 22.74 -40.24
CA ARG A 590 23.82 21.99 -40.26
C ARG A 590 22.89 22.44 -41.39
N LEU A 591 22.83 23.74 -41.69
CA LEU A 591 22.00 24.29 -42.78
C LEU A 591 22.51 23.85 -44.16
N ASP A 592 23.83 23.85 -44.37
CA ASP A 592 24.47 23.41 -45.61
C ASP A 592 24.27 21.90 -45.85
N ARG A 593 24.35 21.07 -44.80
CA ARG A 593 24.08 19.62 -44.88
C ARG A 593 22.66 19.30 -45.32
N VAL A 594 21.67 20.09 -44.89
CA VAL A 594 20.26 19.94 -45.30
C VAL A 594 20.01 20.42 -46.74
N SER A 595 20.87 21.30 -47.28
CA SER A 595 20.61 22.02 -48.53
C SER A 595 21.11 21.33 -49.82
N ARG A 596 21.83 20.20 -49.73
CA ARG A 596 22.42 19.52 -50.90
C ARG A 596 21.39 18.70 -51.71
N ARG A 597 21.02 19.19 -52.90
CA ARG A 597 20.18 18.47 -53.88
C ARG A 597 20.99 17.42 -54.67
N PRO A 598 20.42 16.25 -55.01
CA PRO A 598 21.00 15.33 -55.99
C PRO A 598 20.82 15.84 -57.44
N SER A 599 21.72 15.47 -58.33
CA SER A 599 21.77 15.90 -59.74
C SER A 599 21.15 14.87 -60.70
N TYR A 600 20.40 15.35 -61.68
CA TYR A 600 19.73 14.55 -62.73
C TYR A 600 20.54 14.55 -64.05
N GLN A 601 20.49 13.44 -64.80
CA GLN A 601 21.09 13.30 -66.14
C GLN A 601 19.99 12.99 -67.19
N PRO A 602 20.01 13.60 -68.38
CA PRO A 602 19.01 13.36 -69.44
C PRO A 602 19.43 12.23 -70.42
N PRO A 603 18.46 11.57 -71.10
CA PRO A 603 18.72 10.54 -72.11
C PRO A 603 18.94 11.11 -73.55
N PRO A 604 19.53 10.32 -74.47
CA PRO A 604 19.60 10.63 -75.90
C PRO A 604 18.35 10.14 -76.66
N ALA A 605 18.15 10.61 -77.90
CA ALA A 605 17.04 10.21 -78.78
C ALA A 605 17.47 10.04 -80.25
N ASP A 606 16.67 9.25 -80.98
CA ASP A 606 16.71 8.91 -82.41
C ASP A 606 17.99 8.21 -82.94
N GLY A 607 17.85 6.97 -83.41
CA GLY A 607 18.98 6.25 -84.03
C GLY A 607 18.68 4.83 -84.51
N LEU A 608 18.28 3.90 -83.62
CA LEU A 608 17.81 2.54 -84.00
C LEU A 608 17.10 1.83 -82.82
N SER A 609 15.97 1.17 -83.09
CA SER A 609 15.31 0.07 -82.34
C SER A 609 15.05 0.15 -80.81
N CYS A 610 13.76 -0.01 -80.46
CA CYS A 610 13.20 -0.62 -79.22
C CYS A 610 13.25 0.15 -77.87
N GLY A 611 12.06 0.41 -77.30
CA GLY A 611 11.85 0.66 -75.85
C GLY A 611 11.42 2.10 -75.47
N PRO A 612 10.47 2.31 -74.53
CA PRO A 612 9.95 3.66 -74.20
C PRO A 612 10.22 4.19 -72.76
N VAL A 613 9.79 5.47 -72.55
CA VAL A 613 9.40 6.23 -71.32
C VAL A 613 10.42 7.11 -70.54
N VAL A 614 9.96 8.33 -70.18
CA VAL A 614 10.36 9.31 -69.11
C VAL A 614 11.30 10.50 -69.48
N ASP A 615 11.01 11.67 -68.85
CA ASP A 615 11.56 13.06 -68.85
C ASP A 615 13.08 13.29 -69.12
N TYR A 616 13.67 14.49 -69.34
CA TYR A 616 13.33 15.94 -69.34
C TYR A 616 13.74 16.84 -68.12
N CYS A 617 14.37 17.97 -68.47
CA CYS A 617 14.56 19.25 -67.72
C CYS A 617 15.62 19.43 -66.60
N ILE A 618 16.81 19.97 -66.94
CA ILE A 618 17.49 21.06 -66.18
C ILE A 618 18.26 21.98 -67.15
N ARG A 619 18.14 23.31 -66.96
CA ARG A 619 19.05 24.45 -67.29
C ARG A 619 18.43 25.52 -68.22
N ALA A 620 18.67 26.83 -68.05
CA ALA A 620 19.23 27.60 -66.91
C ALA A 620 19.10 29.14 -67.16
N VAL A 621 19.61 29.92 -66.20
CA VAL A 621 20.06 31.33 -66.31
C VAL A 621 19.03 32.46 -66.05
N CYS A 622 19.53 33.40 -65.26
CA CYS A 622 18.96 34.63 -64.74
C CYS A 622 18.56 35.69 -65.79
N SER A 623 17.58 36.54 -65.45
CA SER A 623 17.78 38.00 -65.25
C SER A 623 16.45 38.63 -64.76
N SER A 624 16.43 39.35 -63.64
CA SER A 624 16.81 40.77 -63.49
C SER A 624 15.87 41.75 -64.22
N THR A 625 14.90 42.32 -63.49
CA THR A 625 14.35 43.66 -63.80
C THR A 625 13.99 44.39 -62.50
N SER A 626 13.96 45.72 -62.52
CA SER A 626 13.76 46.56 -61.32
C SER A 626 13.10 47.89 -61.68
N ARG A 627 12.61 48.62 -60.66
CA ARG A 627 11.84 49.89 -60.76
C ARG A 627 10.39 49.62 -61.20
N LEU A 628 9.38 50.44 -60.88
CA LEU A 628 9.36 51.90 -60.66
C LEU A 628 8.42 52.35 -59.51
N TYR A 629 8.80 53.46 -58.87
CA TYR A 629 8.00 54.37 -58.01
C TYR A 629 7.28 53.79 -56.77
N SER A 630 6.74 54.60 -55.84
CA SER A 630 7.18 55.83 -55.16
C SER A 630 6.08 56.22 -54.16
N PHE A 631 6.39 57.05 -53.15
CA PHE A 631 5.51 57.48 -52.05
C PHE A 631 5.00 56.33 -51.14
N SER A 632 4.66 56.50 -49.86
CA SER A 632 4.96 57.44 -48.77
C SER A 632 3.76 57.38 -47.81
N SER A 633 4.00 57.47 -46.50
CA SER A 633 3.03 57.92 -45.46
C SER A 633 1.62 57.29 -45.40
N GLY A 634 1.35 56.54 -44.32
CA GLY A 634 0.02 56.56 -43.67
C GLY A 634 -0.15 57.82 -42.79
N PRO A 635 -1.04 57.87 -41.77
CA PRO A 635 -1.93 56.82 -41.25
C PRO A 635 -3.37 57.37 -40.97
N LYS A 636 -4.10 56.78 -40.00
CA LYS A 636 -5.38 57.26 -39.36
C LYS A 636 -6.67 57.04 -40.20
N LYS A 637 -7.90 56.99 -39.64
CA LYS A 637 -8.49 56.48 -38.36
C LYS A 637 -10.01 56.78 -38.42
N LYS A 638 -10.90 55.85 -38.01
CA LYS A 638 -12.39 56.03 -37.91
C LYS A 638 -13.04 56.28 -39.30
N PHE A 639 -14.35 56.14 -39.55
CA PHE A 639 -15.53 56.34 -38.68
C PHE A 639 -16.67 55.31 -38.94
N LEU A 640 -17.86 55.64 -38.42
CA LEU A 640 -19.05 54.81 -38.19
C LEU A 640 -19.98 54.68 -39.42
N LEU A 641 -20.90 53.68 -39.35
CA LEU A 641 -22.32 53.71 -39.80
C LEU A 641 -22.78 53.13 -41.17
N LEU A 642 -23.72 52.16 -41.05
CA LEU A 642 -24.96 51.90 -41.82
C LEU A 642 -25.03 51.35 -43.28
N ALA A 643 -25.84 50.26 -43.39
CA ALA A 643 -26.94 49.98 -44.35
C ALA A 643 -26.77 48.95 -45.52
N GLY A 644 -27.83 48.13 -45.72
CA GLY A 644 -28.03 47.13 -46.80
C GLY A 644 -28.01 45.68 -46.29
N LYS A 645 -29.10 44.90 -46.09
CA LYS A 645 -30.16 44.40 -47.03
C LYS A 645 -29.55 43.69 -48.25
N LYS A 646 -29.93 42.48 -48.68
CA LYS A 646 -31.02 41.48 -48.40
C LYS A 646 -30.35 40.09 -48.14
N MET A 647 -30.94 38.92 -47.82
CA MET A 647 -32.25 38.32 -47.40
C MET A 647 -31.90 36.87 -46.89
N LEU A 648 -32.70 35.94 -46.32
CA LEU A 648 -34.11 35.70 -45.92
C LEU A 648 -34.01 34.77 -44.66
N SER A 649 -34.71 34.97 -43.54
CA SER A 649 -35.98 34.30 -43.09
C SER A 649 -35.93 32.77 -42.85
N LEU A 650 -36.56 32.14 -41.84
CA LEU A 650 -37.46 32.54 -40.73
C LEU A 650 -36.97 31.86 -39.42
N SER A 651 -36.96 32.46 -38.22
CA SER A 651 -38.09 32.91 -37.36
C SER A 651 -38.88 31.74 -36.73
N ARG A 652 -39.29 31.72 -35.44
CA ARG A 652 -39.17 32.71 -34.33
C ARG A 652 -39.66 32.11 -32.98
N ALA A 653 -39.23 32.71 -31.85
CA ALA A 653 -40.03 32.95 -30.61
C ALA A 653 -40.58 31.70 -29.86
N VAL A 654 -41.28 31.70 -28.69
CA VAL A 654 -41.67 32.64 -27.59
C VAL A 654 -42.12 31.73 -26.40
N VAL A 655 -42.02 31.98 -25.08
CA VAL A 655 -41.43 33.06 -24.25
C VAL A 655 -41.07 32.51 -22.83
N SER A 656 -41.35 33.23 -21.75
CA SER A 656 -41.07 32.92 -20.33
C SER A 656 -42.14 32.09 -19.61
N GLY A 657 -41.77 31.37 -18.55
CA GLY A 657 -42.67 30.78 -17.54
C GLY A 657 -42.02 30.69 -16.16
N VAL A 658 -42.80 30.83 -15.08
CA VAL A 658 -42.31 30.91 -13.69
C VAL A 658 -42.69 29.66 -12.89
N ALA A 659 -41.74 29.08 -12.15
CA ALA A 659 -42.01 28.18 -11.02
C ALA A 659 -40.87 28.22 -9.98
N ARG A 660 -41.20 27.88 -8.73
CA ARG A 660 -40.27 27.69 -7.60
C ARG A 660 -40.48 26.25 -7.05
N VAL A 661 -40.04 25.98 -5.81
CA VAL A 661 -40.19 24.70 -5.07
C VAL A 661 -39.35 23.53 -5.68
N PRO A 662 -39.02 22.47 -4.91
CA PRO A 662 -37.84 22.50 -4.02
C PRO A 662 -36.80 21.41 -4.34
N ALA A 663 -35.77 21.31 -3.49
CA ALA A 663 -34.66 20.37 -3.64
C ALA A 663 -35.09 18.89 -3.55
N ALA A 664 -34.46 18.05 -4.39
CA ALA A 664 -34.48 16.60 -4.28
C ALA A 664 -33.04 16.06 -4.35
N VAL A 665 -32.67 15.15 -3.46
CA VAL A 665 -31.31 14.57 -3.38
C VAL A 665 -31.18 13.45 -4.41
N SER A 666 -30.33 13.64 -5.42
CA SER A 666 -30.03 12.61 -6.42
C SER A 666 -28.77 11.81 -6.06
N GLN A 667 -28.94 10.56 -5.65
CA GLN A 667 -27.84 9.59 -5.58
C GLN A 667 -27.28 9.34 -7.00
N GLY A 668 -25.95 9.24 -7.12
CA GLY A 668 -25.24 9.18 -8.42
C GLY A 668 -24.16 8.11 -8.50
N GLY A 669 -24.53 6.84 -8.38
CA GLY A 669 -23.62 5.72 -8.66
C GLY A 669 -23.27 5.65 -10.15
N VAL A 670 -21.97 5.57 -10.49
CA VAL A 670 -21.49 5.74 -11.87
C VAL A 670 -21.53 4.42 -12.66
N THR A 671 -22.69 4.08 -13.21
CA THR A 671 -22.82 2.97 -14.17
C THR A 671 -22.35 3.41 -15.56
N ALA A 672 -21.08 3.15 -15.89
CA ALA A 672 -20.47 3.54 -17.17
C ALA A 672 -20.95 2.67 -18.35
N ILE A 673 -22.17 2.92 -18.85
CA ILE A 673 -22.73 2.23 -20.03
C ILE A 673 -22.11 2.77 -21.32
N THR A 674 -21.04 2.14 -21.79
CA THR A 674 -20.44 2.42 -23.10
C THR A 674 -21.33 1.90 -24.22
N ARG A 675 -22.09 2.79 -24.89
CA ARG A 675 -22.85 2.44 -26.11
C ARG A 675 -21.89 2.17 -27.28
N PHE A 676 -21.79 0.92 -27.71
CA PHE A 676 -21.27 0.61 -29.04
C PHE A 676 -22.35 0.89 -30.09
N ASN A 677 -22.05 1.79 -31.04
CA ASN A 677 -22.87 2.05 -32.21
C ASN A 677 -22.37 1.19 -33.37
N SER A 678 -22.93 0.00 -33.56
CA SER A 678 -22.70 -0.83 -34.76
C SER A 678 -23.92 -0.76 -35.69
N THR A 679 -23.80 0.01 -36.77
CA THR A 679 -24.83 0.08 -37.81
C THR A 679 -24.78 -1.17 -38.70
N ALA A 680 -25.39 -2.25 -38.23
CA ALA A 680 -25.71 -3.44 -39.02
C ALA A 680 -27.23 -3.61 -39.07
N GLN A 681 -27.77 -3.88 -40.25
CA GLN A 681 -29.22 -4.11 -40.42
C GLN A 681 -29.58 -5.46 -39.78
N GLY A 682 -30.54 -5.44 -38.86
CA GLY A 682 -30.80 -6.58 -37.97
C GLY A 682 -31.47 -7.75 -38.66
N ALA A 683 -30.82 -8.91 -38.63
CA ALA A 683 -31.50 -10.20 -38.71
C ALA A 683 -32.53 -10.34 -37.56
N PRO A 684 -33.61 -11.14 -37.73
CA PRO A 684 -34.57 -11.37 -36.66
C PRO A 684 -33.87 -11.97 -35.43
N LYS A 685 -34.00 -11.30 -34.28
CA LYS A 685 -33.36 -11.74 -33.03
C LYS A 685 -34.08 -12.97 -32.49
N LYS A 686 -33.33 -14.01 -32.12
CA LYS A 686 -33.84 -15.21 -31.44
C LYS A 686 -34.57 -14.82 -30.15
N THR A 687 -35.77 -15.35 -29.93
CA THR A 687 -36.65 -15.02 -28.79
C THR A 687 -36.89 -16.17 -27.82
N THR A 688 -36.61 -17.41 -28.24
CA THR A 688 -36.75 -18.64 -27.44
C THR A 688 -35.40 -19.36 -27.41
N PHE A 689 -34.98 -19.82 -26.23
CA PHE A 689 -33.63 -20.35 -25.97
C PHE A 689 -33.70 -21.73 -25.30
N GLY A 690 -32.85 -22.64 -25.75
CA GLY A 690 -32.93 -24.07 -25.43
C GLY A 690 -34.12 -24.79 -26.11
N PRO A 691 -34.17 -26.13 -26.04
CA PRO A 691 -33.08 -27.01 -25.60
C PRO A 691 -31.92 -27.06 -26.62
N LEU A 692 -30.69 -27.19 -26.13
CA LEU A 692 -29.50 -27.46 -26.93
C LEU A 692 -29.52 -28.90 -27.45
N ALA A 693 -29.26 -29.08 -28.75
CA ALA A 693 -29.14 -30.40 -29.38
C ALA A 693 -27.85 -31.12 -28.93
N ASP A 694 -27.87 -32.45 -28.91
CA ASP A 694 -26.74 -33.23 -28.40
C ASP A 694 -25.49 -33.12 -29.29
N GLU A 695 -25.65 -32.89 -30.60
CA GLU A 695 -24.53 -32.58 -31.50
C GLU A 695 -23.91 -31.18 -31.29
N ASP A 696 -24.60 -30.26 -30.59
CA ASP A 696 -24.11 -28.91 -30.29
C ASP A 696 -23.49 -28.76 -28.90
N ARG A 697 -23.57 -29.81 -28.07
CA ARG A 697 -22.82 -29.91 -26.81
C ARG A 697 -21.31 -29.92 -27.07
N ILE A 698 -20.59 -29.07 -26.37
CA ILE A 698 -19.12 -29.03 -26.40
C ILE A 698 -18.54 -30.13 -25.49
N PHE A 699 -19.11 -30.32 -24.31
CA PHE A 699 -18.61 -31.23 -23.29
C PHE A 699 -19.23 -32.63 -23.43
N THR A 700 -19.03 -33.28 -24.57
CA THR A 700 -19.68 -34.54 -24.95
C THR A 700 -19.46 -35.70 -23.97
N ASN A 701 -18.35 -35.72 -23.24
CA ASN A 701 -18.03 -36.73 -22.21
C ASN A 701 -18.10 -36.17 -20.77
N LEU A 702 -18.92 -35.13 -20.52
CA LEU A 702 -19.11 -34.51 -19.20
C LEU A 702 -19.37 -35.53 -18.06
N TYR A 703 -20.08 -36.62 -18.38
CA TYR A 703 -20.48 -37.67 -17.43
C TYR A 703 -19.48 -38.83 -17.28
N GLY A 704 -18.29 -38.78 -17.91
CA GLY A 704 -17.28 -39.83 -17.82
C GLY A 704 -17.72 -41.21 -18.33
N ARG A 705 -18.70 -41.27 -19.24
CA ARG A 705 -19.24 -42.53 -19.80
C ARG A 705 -18.29 -43.18 -20.82
N ILE A 706 -17.37 -42.39 -21.38
CA ILE A 706 -16.29 -42.80 -22.26
C ILE A 706 -14.97 -42.53 -21.51
N SER A 707 -13.89 -43.22 -21.86
CA SER A 707 -12.58 -42.95 -21.25
C SER A 707 -12.13 -41.49 -21.46
N PRO A 708 -11.55 -40.83 -20.45
CA PRO A 708 -10.95 -39.50 -20.60
C PRO A 708 -9.56 -39.53 -21.24
N HIS A 709 -8.98 -40.72 -21.47
CA HIS A 709 -7.59 -40.89 -21.89
C HIS A 709 -7.40 -40.82 -23.41
N LEU A 710 -6.29 -40.21 -23.83
CA LEU A 710 -5.93 -40.00 -25.23
C LEU A 710 -5.76 -41.34 -25.97
N SER A 711 -5.24 -42.35 -25.27
CA SER A 711 -5.05 -43.72 -25.76
C SER A 711 -6.28 -44.35 -26.42
N ILE A 712 -7.51 -44.02 -25.99
CA ILE A 712 -8.73 -44.53 -26.64
C ILE A 712 -9.14 -43.73 -27.88
N PHE A 713 -8.82 -42.44 -27.94
CA PHE A 713 -9.03 -41.63 -29.16
C PHE A 713 -7.98 -41.88 -30.26
N VAL A 714 -6.79 -42.37 -29.89
CA VAL A 714 -5.69 -42.67 -30.85
C VAL A 714 -5.86 -44.05 -31.50
N ILE A 715 -6.45 -45.03 -30.82
CA ILE A 715 -6.54 -46.42 -31.32
C ILE A 715 -7.48 -46.58 -32.53
N GLN A 716 -8.40 -45.65 -32.78
CA GLN A 716 -9.42 -45.82 -33.83
C GLN A 716 -9.02 -45.34 -35.23
N ALA A 717 -7.76 -44.96 -35.48
CA ALA A 717 -7.30 -44.55 -36.81
C ALA A 717 -5.81 -44.81 -37.09
N GLU A 718 -5.53 -45.83 -37.92
CA GLU A 718 -4.25 -46.00 -38.60
C GLU A 718 -4.06 -44.92 -39.69
N GLY A 719 -3.88 -43.66 -39.30
CA GLY A 719 -3.57 -42.58 -40.27
C GLY A 719 -3.80 -41.13 -39.81
N GLY A 720 -4.62 -40.89 -38.78
CA GLY A 720 -4.87 -39.51 -38.32
C GLY A 720 -5.85 -39.38 -37.16
N VAL A 721 -5.63 -38.40 -36.28
CA VAL A 721 -6.50 -38.11 -35.13
C VAL A 721 -7.77 -37.42 -35.60
N GLU A 722 -8.77 -38.18 -36.07
CA GLU A 722 -10.04 -37.64 -36.58
C GLU A 722 -11.09 -37.33 -35.49
N ALA A 723 -10.87 -37.77 -34.25
CA ALA A 723 -11.81 -37.59 -33.14
C ALA A 723 -11.17 -36.89 -31.92
N GLY A 724 -11.97 -36.09 -31.20
CA GLY A 724 -11.58 -35.39 -29.98
C GLY A 724 -11.04 -33.97 -30.19
N ASP A 725 -10.76 -33.26 -29.10
CA ASP A 725 -10.42 -31.83 -29.12
C ASP A 725 -9.11 -31.48 -29.85
N TRP A 726 -8.23 -32.47 -30.04
CA TRP A 726 -6.97 -32.29 -30.76
C TRP A 726 -7.13 -32.17 -32.28
N TYR A 727 -8.30 -32.53 -32.85
CA TYR A 727 -8.56 -32.47 -34.30
C TYR A 727 -8.22 -31.08 -34.88
N LYS A 728 -7.39 -31.06 -35.93
CA LYS A 728 -6.93 -29.85 -36.64
C LYS A 728 -6.26 -28.77 -35.79
N THR A 729 -5.80 -29.08 -34.57
CA THR A 729 -5.11 -28.11 -33.70
C THR A 729 -3.89 -27.49 -34.38
N LYS A 730 -3.12 -28.27 -35.15
CA LYS A 730 -2.00 -27.76 -35.95
C LYS A 730 -2.41 -26.64 -36.92
N GLU A 731 -3.52 -26.81 -37.64
CA GLU A 731 -4.03 -25.82 -38.58
C GLU A 731 -4.45 -24.53 -37.86
N ILE A 732 -5.12 -24.66 -36.70
CA ILE A 732 -5.52 -23.54 -35.85
C ILE A 732 -4.29 -22.74 -35.37
N LEU A 733 -3.23 -23.42 -34.90
CA LEU A 733 -2.00 -22.78 -34.43
C LEU A 733 -1.23 -22.04 -35.53
N LEU A 734 -1.29 -22.54 -36.77
CA LEU A 734 -0.66 -21.97 -37.96
C LEU A 734 -1.43 -20.77 -38.54
N LYS A 735 -2.75 -20.66 -38.34
CA LYS A 735 -3.53 -19.44 -38.66
C LYS A 735 -3.11 -18.20 -37.83
N GLY A 736 -2.40 -18.41 -36.73
CA GLY A 736 -1.75 -17.34 -35.98
C GLY A 736 -2.60 -16.69 -34.89
N VAL A 737 -1.94 -15.86 -34.07
CA VAL A 737 -2.48 -15.30 -32.82
C VAL A 737 -3.72 -14.43 -33.07
N ASP A 738 -3.64 -13.52 -34.04
CA ASP A 738 -4.70 -12.54 -34.30
C ASP A 738 -5.97 -13.18 -34.89
N TRP A 739 -5.83 -14.27 -35.67
CA TRP A 739 -7.00 -15.02 -36.15
C TRP A 739 -7.74 -15.69 -35.00
N ILE A 740 -7.03 -16.39 -34.11
CA ILE A 740 -7.64 -17.06 -32.94
C ILE A 740 -8.32 -16.02 -32.04
N LEU A 741 -7.66 -14.88 -31.78
CA LEU A 741 -8.27 -13.78 -31.02
C LEU A 741 -9.48 -13.17 -31.72
N ASN A 742 -9.50 -13.11 -33.05
CA ASN A 742 -10.64 -12.60 -33.79
C ASN A 742 -11.85 -13.55 -33.70
N GLU A 743 -11.67 -14.86 -33.89
CA GLU A 743 -12.76 -15.84 -33.72
C GLU A 743 -13.36 -15.81 -32.30
N ILE A 744 -12.50 -15.70 -31.27
CA ILE A 744 -12.93 -15.61 -29.86
C ILE A 744 -13.55 -14.24 -29.51
N LYS A 745 -13.36 -13.21 -30.34
CA LYS A 745 -14.12 -11.94 -30.27
C LYS A 745 -15.46 -12.04 -31.02
N VAL A 746 -15.47 -12.64 -32.21
CA VAL A 746 -16.66 -12.87 -33.05
C VAL A 746 -17.67 -13.77 -32.34
N SER A 747 -17.22 -14.77 -31.59
CA SER A 747 -18.08 -15.69 -30.83
C SER A 747 -18.85 -15.04 -29.67
N GLY A 748 -18.51 -13.81 -29.28
CA GLY A 748 -19.12 -13.14 -28.13
C GLY A 748 -18.82 -13.82 -26.78
N LEU A 749 -17.85 -14.75 -26.71
CA LEU A 749 -17.54 -15.51 -25.51
C LEU A 749 -17.22 -14.59 -24.32
N ARG A 750 -18.01 -14.74 -23.25
CA ARG A 750 -17.78 -14.15 -21.93
C ARG A 750 -17.22 -15.21 -20.98
N GLY A 751 -16.26 -14.82 -20.14
CA GLY A 751 -15.62 -15.68 -19.15
C GLY A 751 -16.65 -16.39 -18.29
N ARG A 752 -16.47 -17.70 -18.12
CA ARG A 752 -17.47 -18.61 -17.55
C ARG A 752 -17.39 -18.77 -16.02
N GLY A 753 -16.27 -18.33 -15.41
CA GLY A 753 -16.18 -18.04 -13.99
C GLY A 753 -16.82 -16.68 -13.63
N GLY A 754 -17.00 -16.42 -12.33
CA GLY A 754 -17.97 -15.44 -11.81
C GLY A 754 -17.93 -13.99 -12.31
N ALA A 755 -16.84 -13.54 -12.94
CA ALA A 755 -16.68 -12.16 -13.41
C ALA A 755 -17.36 -11.85 -14.77
N GLY A 756 -17.73 -12.86 -15.58
CA GLY A 756 -18.48 -12.65 -16.83
C GLY A 756 -17.84 -11.74 -17.89
N PHE A 757 -16.52 -11.51 -17.82
CA PHE A 757 -15.79 -10.54 -18.65
C PHE A 757 -15.57 -11.05 -20.10
N PRO A 758 -15.67 -10.23 -21.16
CA PRO A 758 -15.46 -10.67 -22.54
C PRO A 758 -14.08 -11.28 -22.80
N THR A 759 -14.03 -12.59 -23.12
CA THR A 759 -12.81 -13.40 -23.17
C THR A 759 -11.83 -12.92 -24.23
N GLY A 760 -12.30 -12.69 -25.46
CA GLY A 760 -11.46 -12.18 -26.55
C GLY A 760 -10.88 -10.80 -26.30
N MET A 761 -11.51 -9.99 -25.44
CA MET A 761 -10.94 -8.72 -24.96
C MET A 761 -9.85 -8.99 -23.91
N LYS A 762 -10.14 -9.83 -22.89
CA LYS A 762 -9.20 -10.17 -21.81
C LYS A 762 -7.89 -10.72 -22.36
N TRP A 763 -7.97 -11.68 -23.29
CA TRP A 763 -6.80 -12.30 -23.90
C TRP A 763 -5.98 -11.29 -24.72
N SER A 764 -6.62 -10.31 -25.38
CA SER A 764 -5.89 -9.30 -26.15
C SER A 764 -5.06 -8.33 -25.31
N PHE A 765 -5.26 -8.24 -23.98
CA PHE A 765 -4.36 -7.50 -23.10
C PHE A 765 -2.95 -8.12 -23.02
N MET A 766 -2.82 -9.42 -23.32
CA MET A 766 -1.53 -10.12 -23.36
C MET A 766 -0.70 -9.76 -24.60
N ASN A 767 -1.29 -9.20 -25.65
CA ASN A 767 -0.63 -8.94 -26.93
C ASN A 767 0.19 -7.64 -26.98
N LYS A 768 0.59 -7.10 -25.82
CA LYS A 768 1.61 -6.04 -25.74
C LYS A 768 2.94 -6.52 -26.38
N PRO A 769 3.75 -5.61 -26.94
CA PRO A 769 5.09 -5.95 -27.47
C PRO A 769 5.93 -6.72 -26.46
N SER A 770 6.82 -7.60 -26.94
CA SER A 770 7.68 -8.38 -26.04
C SER A 770 8.72 -7.48 -25.37
N ASP A 771 8.75 -7.51 -24.04
CA ASP A 771 9.76 -6.88 -23.18
C ASP A 771 10.89 -7.87 -22.78
N GLY A 772 10.87 -9.08 -23.36
CA GLY A 772 11.80 -10.17 -23.04
C GLY A 772 11.29 -11.14 -21.96
N ARG A 773 10.23 -10.81 -21.21
CA ARG A 773 9.63 -11.76 -20.25
C ARG A 773 8.82 -12.83 -20.99
N PRO A 774 8.87 -14.11 -20.56
CA PRO A 774 7.92 -15.12 -21.05
C PRO A 774 6.50 -14.73 -20.63
N LYS A 775 5.51 -15.04 -21.47
CA LYS A 775 4.10 -14.85 -21.14
C LYS A 775 3.52 -16.17 -20.65
N TYR A 776 2.59 -16.14 -19.70
CA TYR A 776 1.98 -17.33 -19.12
C TYR A 776 0.44 -17.33 -19.22
N LEU A 777 -0.12 -18.53 -19.38
CA LEU A 777 -1.54 -18.79 -19.13
C LEU A 777 -1.63 -19.48 -17.76
N VAL A 778 -2.59 -19.04 -16.95
CA VAL A 778 -2.97 -19.78 -15.74
C VAL A 778 -4.42 -20.19 -15.88
N VAL A 779 -4.67 -21.48 -15.78
CA VAL A 779 -6.02 -22.04 -15.88
C VAL A 779 -6.51 -22.28 -14.46
N ASN A 780 -7.55 -21.55 -14.07
CA ASN A 780 -8.23 -21.75 -12.81
C ASN A 780 -9.17 -22.96 -12.93
N ALA A 781 -8.77 -24.05 -12.28
CA ALA A 781 -9.55 -25.26 -12.05
C ALA A 781 -9.77 -25.51 -10.55
N ASP A 782 -9.67 -24.47 -9.71
CA ASP A 782 -10.12 -24.50 -8.30
C ASP A 782 -11.66 -24.57 -8.21
N GLU A 783 -12.33 -24.11 -9.28
CA GLU A 783 -13.79 -24.23 -9.49
C GLU A 783 -14.22 -25.58 -10.10
N GLY A 784 -13.28 -26.40 -10.61
CA GLY A 784 -13.49 -27.82 -10.95
C GLY A 784 -14.18 -28.16 -12.28
N GLU A 785 -13.44 -28.15 -13.40
CA GLU A 785 -13.88 -28.66 -14.72
C GLU A 785 -12.62 -29.01 -15.59
N PRO A 786 -12.75 -29.69 -16.76
CA PRO A 786 -11.64 -30.43 -17.37
C PRO A 786 -10.73 -29.61 -18.31
N GLY A 787 -9.41 -29.89 -18.27
CA GLY A 787 -8.39 -29.17 -19.05
C GLY A 787 -7.70 -30.00 -20.15
N THR A 788 -8.10 -29.82 -21.41
CA THR A 788 -7.35 -30.36 -22.58
C THR A 788 -6.94 -29.25 -23.57
N CYS A 789 -7.45 -28.04 -23.37
CA CYS A 789 -7.58 -27.02 -24.42
C CYS A 789 -6.60 -25.84 -24.31
N CYS A 790 -5.70 -25.89 -23.32
CA CYS A 790 -4.82 -24.79 -22.92
C CYS A 790 -3.92 -24.27 -24.05
N LEU A 791 -3.59 -25.12 -25.03
CA LEU A 791 -2.70 -24.80 -26.16
C LEU A 791 -3.27 -23.72 -27.10
N VAL A 792 -4.57 -23.79 -27.43
CA VAL A 792 -5.20 -22.80 -28.34
C VAL A 792 -5.34 -21.43 -27.66
N ALA A 793 -5.76 -21.42 -26.39
CA ALA A 793 -5.81 -20.20 -25.58
C ALA A 793 -4.40 -19.62 -25.36
N GLY A 794 -3.43 -20.47 -25.05
CA GLY A 794 -2.02 -20.09 -24.87
C GLY A 794 -1.45 -19.43 -26.13
N ARG A 795 -1.68 -20.02 -27.31
CA ARG A 795 -1.32 -19.43 -28.60
C ARG A 795 -1.99 -18.08 -28.83
N ALA A 796 -3.27 -17.93 -28.50
CA ALA A 796 -4.03 -16.67 -28.63
C ALA A 796 -3.48 -15.53 -27.75
N MET A 797 -2.72 -15.85 -26.70
CA MET A 797 -2.10 -14.88 -25.78
C MET A 797 -0.56 -14.79 -25.94
N GLY A 798 0.03 -15.55 -26.86
CA GLY A 798 1.47 -15.71 -27.00
C GLY A 798 2.16 -16.29 -25.76
N ALA A 799 1.41 -17.05 -24.94
CA ALA A 799 1.92 -17.66 -23.71
C ALA A 799 2.80 -18.89 -24.01
N ARG A 800 3.97 -18.96 -23.37
CA ARG A 800 4.96 -20.04 -23.53
C ARG A 800 4.61 -21.29 -22.72
N ALA A 801 3.85 -21.14 -21.64
CA ALA A 801 3.38 -22.28 -20.86
C ALA A 801 2.01 -22.01 -20.24
N ALA A 802 1.28 -23.08 -19.93
CA ALA A 802 0.11 -23.09 -19.07
C ALA A 802 0.41 -23.73 -17.72
N TYR A 803 -0.01 -23.07 -16.65
CA TYR A 803 -0.13 -23.67 -15.32
C TYR A 803 -1.61 -23.91 -15.02
N ILE A 804 -2.02 -25.17 -14.89
CA ILE A 804 -3.37 -25.53 -14.48
C ILE A 804 -3.36 -25.64 -12.95
N TYR A 805 -3.99 -24.66 -12.29
CA TYR A 805 -4.13 -24.62 -10.84
C TYR A 805 -5.44 -25.32 -10.47
N ILE A 806 -5.32 -26.53 -9.91
CA ILE A 806 -6.44 -27.41 -9.54
C ILE A 806 -6.66 -27.32 -8.03
N ARG A 807 -7.92 -27.43 -7.60
CA ARG A 807 -8.29 -27.51 -6.19
C ARG A 807 -7.52 -28.60 -5.44
N GLY A 808 -7.24 -28.37 -4.16
CA GLY A 808 -6.51 -29.31 -3.30
C GLY A 808 -7.22 -30.66 -3.16
N GLU A 809 -8.54 -30.63 -2.99
CA GLU A 809 -9.39 -31.81 -2.78
C GLU A 809 -9.55 -32.69 -4.03
N PHE A 810 -9.36 -32.14 -5.24
CA PHE A 810 -9.52 -32.84 -6.52
C PHE A 810 -8.31 -33.74 -6.87
N TYR A 811 -8.03 -34.72 -6.01
CA TYR A 811 -6.92 -35.67 -6.16
C TYR A 811 -7.06 -36.54 -7.42
N ASN A 812 -8.27 -37.04 -7.70
CA ASN A 812 -8.49 -37.99 -8.80
C ASN A 812 -8.44 -37.27 -10.15
N GLU A 813 -9.02 -36.07 -10.20
CA GLU A 813 -9.14 -35.23 -11.39
C GLU A 813 -7.75 -34.68 -11.77
N SER A 814 -6.96 -34.26 -10.78
CA SER A 814 -5.56 -33.86 -10.99
C SER A 814 -4.66 -35.04 -11.41
N SER A 815 -4.90 -36.24 -10.89
CA SER A 815 -4.20 -37.47 -11.32
C SER A 815 -4.55 -37.83 -12.76
N ASN A 816 -5.83 -37.86 -13.11
CA ASN A 816 -6.32 -38.14 -14.47
C ASN A 816 -5.80 -37.11 -15.48
N LEU A 817 -5.81 -35.83 -15.10
CA LEU A 817 -5.27 -34.76 -15.94
C LEU A 817 -3.74 -34.85 -16.11
N GLN A 818 -3.00 -35.23 -15.07
CA GLN A 818 -1.55 -35.47 -15.22
C GLN A 818 -1.28 -36.66 -16.15
N VAL A 819 -2.09 -37.72 -16.13
CA VAL A 819 -1.99 -38.82 -17.11
C VAL A 819 -2.28 -38.31 -18.53
N ALA A 820 -3.37 -37.57 -18.75
CA ALA A 820 -3.71 -37.01 -20.06
C ALA A 820 -2.64 -36.04 -20.60
N ILE A 821 -1.98 -35.28 -19.72
CA ILE A 821 -0.84 -34.42 -20.06
C ILE A 821 0.38 -35.28 -20.45
N ASN A 822 0.67 -36.34 -19.71
CA ASN A 822 1.76 -37.27 -20.04
C ASN A 822 1.52 -37.96 -21.41
N GLU A 823 0.27 -38.37 -21.70
CA GLU A 823 -0.13 -38.87 -23.02
C GLU A 823 0.08 -37.80 -24.12
N ALA A 824 -0.32 -36.55 -23.87
CA ALA A 824 -0.20 -35.45 -24.83
C ALA A 824 1.26 -35.03 -25.11
N TYR A 825 2.16 -35.06 -24.11
CA TYR A 825 3.61 -34.92 -24.33
C TYR A 825 4.17 -36.10 -25.14
N THR A 826 3.76 -37.33 -24.81
CA THR A 826 4.21 -38.55 -25.53
C THR A 826 3.78 -38.54 -27.00
N ALA A 827 2.60 -38.00 -27.29
CA ALA A 827 2.07 -37.82 -28.65
C ALA A 827 2.61 -36.56 -29.38
N GLY A 828 3.49 -35.76 -28.78
CA GLY A 828 4.03 -34.53 -29.37
C GLY A 828 2.99 -33.42 -29.59
N LEU A 829 1.88 -33.47 -28.86
CA LEU A 829 0.80 -32.48 -28.94
C LEU A 829 1.13 -31.21 -28.13
N ILE A 830 1.94 -31.34 -27.08
CA ILE A 830 2.45 -30.25 -26.23
C ILE A 830 3.95 -30.42 -25.96
N GLY A 831 4.56 -29.38 -25.39
CA GLY A 831 6.01 -29.26 -25.18
C GLY A 831 6.68 -28.49 -26.32
N LYS A 832 7.93 -28.86 -26.62
CA LYS A 832 8.68 -28.27 -27.75
C LYS A 832 8.01 -28.61 -29.07
N ASN A 833 7.81 -27.60 -29.93
CA ASN A 833 7.17 -27.76 -31.25
C ASN A 833 5.80 -28.47 -31.18
N ALA A 834 4.92 -28.00 -30.29
CA ALA A 834 3.56 -28.51 -30.05
C ALA A 834 2.77 -28.73 -31.37
N CYS A 835 2.20 -29.93 -31.54
CA CYS A 835 1.53 -30.39 -32.77
C CYS A 835 2.40 -30.28 -34.05
N GLY A 836 3.73 -30.17 -33.93
CA GLY A 836 4.62 -29.91 -35.06
C GLY A 836 4.37 -28.55 -35.75
N SER A 837 3.90 -27.53 -35.02
CA SER A 837 3.44 -26.24 -35.53
C SER A 837 4.50 -25.11 -35.56
N GLY A 838 5.69 -25.35 -35.01
CA GLY A 838 6.72 -24.34 -34.77
C GLY A 838 6.52 -23.51 -33.49
N TYR A 839 5.61 -23.94 -32.59
CA TYR A 839 5.30 -23.25 -31.34
C TYR A 839 5.68 -24.11 -30.13
N ASP A 840 6.50 -23.58 -29.23
CA ASP A 840 6.82 -24.24 -27.94
C ASP A 840 5.73 -23.91 -26.92
N PHE A 841 5.14 -24.92 -26.28
CA PHE A 841 4.09 -24.75 -25.27
C PHE A 841 4.10 -25.85 -24.21
N ASP A 842 4.67 -25.57 -23.05
CA ASP A 842 4.68 -26.50 -21.92
C ASP A 842 3.39 -26.40 -21.08
N VAL A 843 2.94 -27.52 -20.52
CA VAL A 843 1.79 -27.58 -19.59
C VAL A 843 2.22 -28.20 -18.28
N PHE A 844 1.85 -27.55 -17.17
CA PHE A 844 2.12 -27.97 -15.79
C PHE A 844 0.82 -28.04 -15.00
N VAL A 845 0.71 -29.01 -14.09
CA VAL A 845 -0.36 -29.07 -13.08
C VAL A 845 0.20 -28.65 -11.73
N MET A 846 -0.53 -27.77 -11.04
CA MET A 846 -0.28 -27.42 -9.65
C MET A 846 -1.57 -27.67 -8.84
N ARG A 847 -1.43 -28.27 -7.66
CA ARG A 847 -2.57 -28.46 -6.73
C ARG A 847 -2.50 -27.42 -5.63
N GLY A 848 -3.63 -26.74 -5.40
CA GLY A 848 -3.79 -25.77 -4.32
C GLY A 848 -3.91 -26.41 -2.94
N ALA A 849 -3.94 -25.57 -1.91
CA ALA A 849 -4.10 -25.99 -0.51
C ALA A 849 -5.56 -26.26 -0.08
N GLY A 850 -6.53 -26.15 -0.99
CA GLY A 850 -7.96 -26.38 -0.71
C GLY A 850 -8.63 -25.23 0.05
N ALA A 851 -8.46 -23.99 -0.43
CA ALA A 851 -9.10 -22.80 0.12
C ALA A 851 -9.68 -21.95 -1.02
N TYR A 852 -10.97 -21.65 -0.97
CA TYR A 852 -11.76 -21.03 -2.05
C TYR A 852 -11.24 -19.63 -2.46
N ILE A 853 -10.62 -18.87 -1.55
CA ILE A 853 -9.94 -17.63 -1.90
C ILE A 853 -8.80 -17.83 -2.92
N CYS A 854 -8.17 -19.00 -2.97
CA CYS A 854 -7.16 -19.32 -4.00
C CYS A 854 -7.76 -19.45 -5.41
N GLY A 855 -9.09 -19.45 -5.56
CA GLY A 855 -9.78 -19.31 -6.84
C GLY A 855 -9.85 -17.86 -7.36
N GLU A 856 -9.51 -16.84 -6.56
CA GLU A 856 -9.46 -15.45 -7.04
C GLU A 856 -8.22 -15.21 -7.90
N GLU A 857 -8.39 -14.50 -9.02
CA GLU A 857 -7.38 -14.25 -10.05
C GLU A 857 -5.97 -13.85 -9.53
N THR A 858 -5.84 -13.07 -8.46
CA THR A 858 -4.53 -12.69 -7.91
C THR A 858 -4.09 -13.49 -6.70
N ALA A 859 -5.03 -13.99 -5.89
CA ALA A 859 -4.72 -14.92 -4.81
C ALA A 859 -4.20 -16.26 -5.33
N LEU A 860 -4.75 -16.73 -6.46
CA LEU A 860 -4.30 -17.90 -7.21
C LEU A 860 -2.84 -17.73 -7.66
N ILE A 861 -2.49 -16.55 -8.18
CA ILE A 861 -1.11 -16.23 -8.60
C ILE A 861 -0.14 -16.28 -7.42
N GLU A 862 -0.47 -15.69 -6.27
CA GLU A 862 0.38 -15.76 -5.06
C GLU A 862 0.50 -17.19 -4.52
N SER A 863 -0.58 -17.98 -4.53
CA SER A 863 -0.59 -19.39 -4.11
C SER A 863 0.26 -20.28 -5.04
N LEU A 864 0.19 -20.05 -6.36
CA LEU A 864 0.99 -20.72 -7.38
C LEU A 864 2.49 -20.36 -7.27
N GLU A 865 2.81 -19.12 -6.87
CA GLU A 865 4.17 -18.70 -6.49
C GLU A 865 4.67 -19.29 -5.16
N GLY A 866 3.89 -20.16 -4.50
CA GLY A 866 4.26 -20.83 -3.25
C GLY A 866 4.09 -19.97 -1.99
N LYS A 867 3.36 -18.86 -2.09
CA LYS A 867 3.03 -17.98 -0.96
C LYS A 867 1.65 -18.33 -0.40
N GLN A 868 1.17 -17.55 0.58
CA GLN A 868 -0.22 -17.63 1.02
C GLN A 868 -1.15 -17.08 -0.08
N GLY A 869 -2.30 -17.72 -0.31
CA GLY A 869 -3.34 -17.27 -1.23
C GLY A 869 -4.05 -15.99 -0.77
N LYS A 870 -3.33 -14.86 -0.85
CA LYS A 870 -3.77 -13.52 -0.46
C LYS A 870 -3.77 -12.64 -1.72
N PRO A 871 -4.89 -12.02 -2.12
CA PRO A 871 -4.97 -11.26 -3.36
C PRO A 871 -4.02 -10.06 -3.40
N ARG A 872 -3.55 -9.74 -4.62
CA ARG A 872 -2.80 -8.52 -4.91
C ARG A 872 -3.79 -7.37 -5.14
N LEU A 873 -3.45 -6.18 -4.66
CA LEU A 873 -4.17 -4.97 -5.06
C LEU A 873 -3.96 -4.73 -6.56
N LYS A 874 -5.01 -4.26 -7.26
CA LYS A 874 -4.98 -3.91 -8.68
C LYS A 874 -5.08 -2.37 -8.77
N PRO A 875 -4.17 -1.64 -9.47
CA PRO A 875 -3.00 -2.13 -10.22
C PRO A 875 -1.83 -2.57 -9.33
N PRO A 876 -0.83 -3.32 -9.86
CA PRO A 876 -0.70 -3.76 -11.26
C PRO A 876 -1.69 -4.89 -11.61
N PHE A 877 -2.00 -5.02 -12.90
CA PHE A 877 -2.86 -6.10 -13.40
C PHE A 877 -2.03 -7.35 -13.76
N PRO A 878 -2.59 -8.58 -13.65
CA PRO A 878 -1.88 -9.81 -14.02
C PRO A 878 -1.30 -9.82 -15.43
N ALA A 879 -1.99 -9.20 -16.39
CA ALA A 879 -1.55 -9.10 -17.79
C ALA A 879 -0.25 -8.30 -17.96
N ASP A 880 0.16 -7.54 -16.94
CA ASP A 880 1.42 -6.79 -16.88
C ASP A 880 2.42 -7.39 -15.89
N VAL A 881 1.95 -7.78 -14.69
CA VAL A 881 2.77 -8.39 -13.62
C VAL A 881 1.97 -9.49 -12.89
N GLY A 882 2.00 -10.69 -13.47
CA GLY A 882 1.33 -11.89 -12.96
C GLY A 882 2.29 -12.87 -12.29
N VAL A 883 2.18 -14.15 -12.66
CA VAL A 883 2.99 -15.26 -12.13
C VAL A 883 4.48 -15.05 -12.40
N PHE A 884 5.30 -15.22 -11.35
CA PHE A 884 6.74 -14.99 -11.37
C PHE A 884 7.12 -13.58 -11.86
N GLY A 885 6.25 -12.60 -11.61
CA GLY A 885 6.40 -11.22 -12.10
C GLY A 885 6.31 -11.08 -13.63
N CYS A 886 5.75 -12.08 -14.33
CA CYS A 886 5.66 -12.13 -15.79
C CYS A 886 4.22 -11.90 -16.29
N PRO A 887 4.01 -11.39 -17.53
CA PRO A 887 2.67 -11.17 -18.07
C PRO A 887 1.83 -12.46 -18.05
N THR A 888 0.66 -12.42 -17.40
CA THR A 888 -0.18 -13.60 -17.16
C THR A 888 -1.67 -13.28 -17.31
N THR A 889 -2.43 -14.17 -17.96
CA THR A 889 -3.90 -14.17 -17.85
C THR A 889 -4.37 -15.38 -17.08
N VAL A 890 -5.21 -15.16 -16.06
CA VAL A 890 -5.98 -16.21 -15.40
C VAL A 890 -7.31 -16.38 -16.12
N ALA A 891 -7.67 -17.62 -16.46
CA ALA A 891 -8.96 -17.96 -17.06
C ALA A 891 -9.56 -19.21 -16.37
N ASN A 892 -10.84 -19.15 -16.03
CA ASN A 892 -11.58 -20.33 -15.57
C ASN A 892 -11.56 -21.41 -16.68
N VAL A 893 -11.46 -22.68 -16.26
CA VAL A 893 -11.22 -23.82 -17.14
C VAL A 893 -12.29 -24.03 -18.22
N GLU A 894 -13.59 -23.88 -17.94
CA GLU A 894 -14.65 -23.94 -18.96
C GLU A 894 -14.39 -22.92 -20.09
N THR A 895 -13.95 -21.71 -19.71
CA THR A 895 -13.63 -20.62 -20.67
C THR A 895 -12.49 -20.99 -21.61
N VAL A 896 -11.50 -21.75 -21.12
CA VAL A 896 -10.38 -22.25 -21.92
C VAL A 896 -10.82 -23.46 -22.76
N SER A 897 -11.68 -24.31 -22.20
CA SER A 897 -12.06 -25.59 -22.81
C SER A 897 -13.07 -25.48 -23.95
N VAL A 898 -13.92 -24.45 -23.99
CA VAL A 898 -14.75 -24.18 -25.19
C VAL A 898 -13.95 -23.65 -26.39
N ALA A 899 -12.77 -23.07 -26.18
CA ALA A 899 -12.07 -22.27 -27.19
C ALA A 899 -11.62 -23.06 -28.45
N PRO A 900 -11.08 -24.30 -28.36
CA PRO A 900 -10.78 -25.10 -29.54
C PRO A 900 -12.03 -25.42 -30.37
N THR A 901 -13.14 -25.79 -29.73
CA THR A 901 -14.41 -26.07 -30.41
C THR A 901 -14.94 -24.85 -31.15
N ILE A 902 -14.87 -23.66 -30.56
CA ILE A 902 -15.19 -22.39 -31.22
C ILE A 902 -14.27 -22.16 -32.44
N CYS A 903 -12.96 -22.44 -32.33
CA CYS A 903 -12.03 -22.31 -33.45
C CYS A 903 -12.21 -23.37 -34.55
N ARG A 904 -12.79 -24.54 -34.24
CA ARG A 904 -13.12 -25.60 -35.21
C ARG A 904 -14.45 -25.37 -35.93
N ARG A 905 -15.50 -24.98 -35.20
CA ARG A 905 -16.86 -24.73 -35.74
C ARG A 905 -17.09 -23.29 -36.22
N GLY A 906 -16.20 -22.36 -35.88
CA GLY A 906 -16.25 -20.94 -36.22
C GLY A 906 -16.97 -20.09 -35.17
N GLY A 907 -16.52 -18.85 -34.98
CA GLY A 907 -17.11 -17.95 -33.97
C GLY A 907 -18.60 -17.70 -34.18
N SER A 908 -19.07 -17.64 -35.43
CA SER A 908 -20.48 -17.41 -35.77
C SER A 908 -21.42 -18.55 -35.35
N TRP A 909 -20.95 -19.79 -35.24
CA TRP A 909 -21.75 -20.91 -34.72
C TRP A 909 -22.05 -20.70 -33.23
N PHE A 910 -21.01 -20.41 -32.44
CA PHE A 910 -21.17 -20.17 -30.99
C PHE A 910 -21.95 -18.88 -30.68
N LEU A 911 -21.86 -17.87 -31.54
CA LEU A 911 -22.67 -16.64 -31.48
C LEU A 911 -24.17 -16.89 -31.73
N GLY A 912 -24.52 -18.00 -32.41
CA GLY A 912 -25.92 -18.40 -32.68
C GLY A 912 -26.68 -18.93 -31.46
N PHE A 913 -25.97 -19.24 -30.37
CA PHE A 913 -26.55 -19.60 -29.07
C PHE A 913 -26.64 -18.39 -28.15
N GLY A 914 -27.67 -18.35 -27.32
CA GLY A 914 -27.98 -17.28 -26.40
C GLY A 914 -28.50 -16.02 -27.07
N ARG A 915 -28.83 -15.01 -26.25
CA ARG A 915 -29.22 -13.69 -26.74
C ARG A 915 -28.01 -12.78 -26.92
N GLU A 916 -28.24 -11.63 -27.55
CA GLU A 916 -27.23 -10.60 -27.77
C GLU A 916 -26.43 -10.26 -26.50
N ARG A 917 -25.10 -10.14 -26.62
CA ARG A 917 -24.11 -9.99 -25.52
C ARG A 917 -24.01 -11.16 -24.53
N ASN A 918 -24.73 -12.25 -24.75
CA ASN A 918 -24.95 -13.33 -23.78
C ASN A 918 -24.89 -14.70 -24.47
N SER A 919 -23.85 -14.90 -25.28
CA SER A 919 -23.79 -15.99 -26.27
C SER A 919 -23.08 -17.26 -25.81
N GLY A 920 -23.37 -18.35 -26.53
CA GLY A 920 -22.76 -19.67 -26.37
C GLY A 920 -23.52 -20.63 -25.47
N THR A 921 -22.88 -21.74 -25.13
CA THR A 921 -23.35 -22.74 -24.15
C THR A 921 -22.74 -22.47 -22.77
N LYS A 922 -23.34 -22.99 -21.70
CA LYS A 922 -22.82 -22.93 -20.32
C LYS A 922 -23.00 -24.27 -19.63
N LEU A 923 -22.02 -24.69 -18.83
CA LEU A 923 -22.19 -25.77 -17.85
C LEU A 923 -22.99 -25.27 -16.63
N PHE A 924 -24.21 -25.77 -16.45
CA PHE A 924 -25.07 -25.48 -15.31
C PHE A 924 -24.93 -26.58 -14.26
N ASN A 925 -24.64 -26.19 -13.02
CA ASN A 925 -24.47 -27.10 -11.89
C ASN A 925 -25.71 -26.99 -10.98
N ILE A 926 -26.72 -27.86 -11.18
CA ILE A 926 -28.03 -27.78 -10.50
C ILE A 926 -28.01 -28.62 -9.22
N SER A 927 -28.28 -27.96 -8.09
CA SER A 927 -28.09 -28.50 -6.74
C SER A 927 -29.21 -28.09 -5.77
N GLY A 928 -29.24 -28.70 -4.58
CA GLY A 928 -30.23 -28.43 -3.56
C GLY A 928 -31.53 -29.23 -3.74
N HIS A 929 -32.67 -28.59 -3.54
CA HIS A 929 -33.99 -29.24 -3.40
C HIS A 929 -34.68 -29.50 -4.74
N VAL A 930 -34.00 -30.21 -5.63
CA VAL A 930 -34.52 -30.78 -6.88
C VAL A 930 -34.61 -32.30 -6.78
N ASN A 931 -35.37 -32.94 -7.67
CA ASN A 931 -35.53 -34.39 -7.64
C ASN A 931 -34.26 -35.14 -8.10
N HIS A 932 -33.52 -34.58 -9.06
CA HIS A 932 -32.29 -35.16 -9.62
C HIS A 932 -31.19 -34.08 -9.77
N PRO A 933 -30.39 -33.79 -8.72
CA PRO A 933 -29.25 -32.87 -8.83
C PRO A 933 -28.26 -33.32 -9.91
N CYS A 934 -27.83 -32.41 -10.78
CA CYS A 934 -27.05 -32.75 -11.97
C CYS A 934 -26.20 -31.57 -12.49
N THR A 935 -25.11 -31.89 -13.20
CA THR A 935 -24.35 -30.93 -14.02
C THR A 935 -24.71 -31.17 -15.47
N VAL A 936 -25.06 -30.12 -16.23
CA VAL A 936 -25.51 -30.24 -17.62
C VAL A 936 -25.09 -29.03 -18.45
N GLU A 937 -24.66 -29.26 -19.69
CA GLU A 937 -24.48 -28.17 -20.67
C GLU A 937 -25.84 -27.77 -21.25
N GLU A 938 -26.15 -26.47 -21.32
CA GLU A 938 -27.38 -25.98 -21.95
C GLU A 938 -27.11 -24.62 -22.63
N GLU A 939 -28.02 -24.19 -23.50
CA GLU A 939 -27.92 -22.88 -24.15
C GLU A 939 -27.91 -21.73 -23.11
N MET A 940 -27.02 -20.74 -23.27
CA MET A 940 -27.14 -19.48 -22.51
C MET A 940 -28.53 -18.87 -22.73
N SER A 941 -29.02 -18.10 -21.75
CA SER A 941 -30.33 -17.46 -21.81
C SER A 941 -31.54 -18.41 -21.78
N VAL A 942 -31.34 -19.72 -21.53
CA VAL A 942 -32.44 -20.66 -21.23
C VAL A 942 -33.25 -20.18 -20.01
N PRO A 943 -34.58 -20.34 -19.97
CA PRO A 943 -35.36 -20.01 -18.78
C PRO A 943 -34.95 -20.87 -17.57
N LEU A 944 -34.82 -20.27 -16.39
CA LEU A 944 -34.42 -20.99 -15.16
C LEU A 944 -35.41 -22.12 -14.80
N LYS A 945 -36.71 -21.89 -15.03
CA LYS A 945 -37.76 -22.90 -14.84
C LYS A 945 -37.56 -24.11 -15.74
N ASP A 946 -37.40 -23.88 -17.05
CA ASP A 946 -37.15 -24.92 -18.06
C ASP A 946 -35.90 -25.74 -17.73
N LEU A 947 -34.82 -25.07 -17.32
CA LEU A 947 -33.56 -25.72 -16.92
C LEU A 947 -33.78 -26.71 -15.76
N ILE A 948 -34.48 -26.30 -14.70
CA ILE A 948 -34.76 -27.13 -13.51
C ILE A 948 -35.75 -28.26 -13.82
N GLU A 949 -36.88 -27.96 -14.46
CA GLU A 949 -37.93 -28.95 -14.74
C GLU A 949 -37.48 -30.00 -15.77
N ARG A 950 -36.69 -29.63 -16.79
CA ARG A 950 -36.19 -30.53 -17.82
C ARG A 950 -35.05 -31.43 -17.34
N HIS A 951 -34.00 -30.85 -16.74
CA HIS A 951 -32.74 -31.57 -16.49
C HIS A 951 -32.59 -32.09 -15.06
N ALA A 952 -33.21 -31.43 -14.08
CA ALA A 952 -33.16 -31.85 -12.67
C ALA A 952 -34.45 -32.55 -12.20
N GLY A 953 -35.36 -32.86 -13.13
CA GLY A 953 -36.65 -33.50 -12.84
C GLY A 953 -37.60 -32.64 -12.01
N GLY A 954 -37.41 -31.32 -12.00
CA GLY A 954 -38.22 -30.36 -11.25
C GLY A 954 -37.83 -30.20 -9.78
N VAL A 955 -38.47 -29.22 -9.14
CA VAL A 955 -38.32 -28.93 -7.71
C VAL A 955 -38.92 -30.08 -6.87
N ARG A 956 -38.32 -30.39 -5.72
CA ARG A 956 -38.84 -31.43 -4.82
C ARG A 956 -40.24 -31.04 -4.33
N GLY A 957 -41.25 -31.87 -4.64
CA GLY A 957 -42.66 -31.56 -4.39
C GLY A 957 -43.32 -30.65 -5.44
N GLY A 958 -42.69 -30.46 -6.60
CA GLY A 958 -43.17 -29.64 -7.71
C GLY A 958 -42.82 -28.16 -7.57
N TRP A 959 -42.92 -27.42 -8.68
CA TRP A 959 -42.58 -26.00 -8.76
C TRP A 959 -43.29 -25.12 -7.72
N ASP A 960 -44.51 -25.46 -7.32
CA ASP A 960 -45.25 -24.73 -6.27
C ASP A 960 -44.72 -24.94 -4.86
N ASN A 961 -43.79 -25.88 -4.64
CA ASN A 961 -43.02 -26.00 -3.40
C ASN A 961 -41.73 -25.14 -3.39
N LEU A 962 -41.40 -24.44 -4.48
CA LEU A 962 -40.23 -23.56 -4.54
C LEU A 962 -40.35 -22.37 -3.57
N LEU A 963 -39.27 -22.08 -2.85
CA LEU A 963 -39.12 -20.90 -2.00
C LEU A 963 -38.23 -19.86 -2.70
N ALA A 964 -36.99 -20.24 -3.01
CA ALA A 964 -35.99 -19.37 -3.62
C ALA A 964 -34.94 -20.17 -4.41
N VAL A 965 -34.18 -19.48 -5.26
CA VAL A 965 -33.01 -20.03 -5.97
C VAL A 965 -31.84 -19.06 -5.83
N ILE A 966 -30.63 -19.57 -5.63
CA ILE A 966 -29.39 -18.82 -5.87
C ILE A 966 -28.88 -19.24 -7.25
N PRO A 967 -28.97 -18.39 -8.29
CA PRO A 967 -28.83 -18.85 -9.67
C PRO A 967 -27.38 -19.01 -10.12
N GLY A 968 -26.43 -18.26 -9.55
CA GLY A 968 -25.05 -18.21 -10.02
C GLY A 968 -23.99 -18.84 -9.12
N GLY A 969 -24.39 -19.53 -8.06
CA GLY A 969 -23.51 -20.00 -7.00
C GLY A 969 -23.54 -19.11 -5.77
N SER A 970 -22.92 -19.59 -4.68
CA SER A 970 -23.03 -19.02 -3.32
C SER A 970 -22.65 -17.55 -3.19
N SER A 971 -21.93 -16.96 -4.16
CA SER A 971 -21.55 -15.55 -4.19
C SER A 971 -22.64 -14.62 -4.73
N THR A 972 -23.79 -15.14 -5.17
CA THR A 972 -24.85 -14.35 -5.82
C THR A 972 -26.08 -14.17 -4.93
N PRO A 973 -26.82 -13.05 -5.06
CA PRO A 973 -28.09 -12.86 -4.35
C PRO A 973 -29.11 -13.94 -4.71
N LEU A 974 -29.78 -14.50 -3.70
CA LEU A 974 -30.94 -15.36 -3.91
C LEU A 974 -32.11 -14.56 -4.53
N ILE A 975 -32.93 -15.23 -5.33
CA ILE A 975 -34.17 -14.71 -5.92
C ILE A 975 -35.39 -15.56 -5.51
N PRO A 976 -36.58 -14.95 -5.29
CA PRO A 976 -37.78 -15.67 -4.87
C PRO A 976 -38.53 -16.28 -6.08
N LYS A 977 -39.35 -17.32 -5.84
CA LYS A 977 -40.13 -18.06 -6.88
C LYS A 977 -40.67 -17.19 -8.03
N LYS A 978 -41.33 -16.07 -7.73
CA LYS A 978 -41.94 -15.19 -8.74
C LYS A 978 -40.93 -14.66 -9.77
N VAL A 979 -39.68 -14.44 -9.38
CA VAL A 979 -38.61 -14.02 -10.30
C VAL A 979 -38.06 -15.24 -11.06
N CYS A 980 -37.95 -16.39 -10.38
CA CYS A 980 -37.50 -17.64 -10.99
C CYS A 980 -38.39 -18.15 -12.14
N GLU A 981 -39.65 -17.71 -12.19
CA GLU A 981 -40.63 -18.08 -13.22
C GLU A 981 -40.40 -17.41 -14.58
N GLU A 982 -39.81 -16.21 -14.60
CA GLU A 982 -39.63 -15.38 -15.81
C GLU A 982 -38.15 -15.18 -16.19
N VAL A 983 -37.20 -15.46 -15.29
CA VAL A 983 -35.79 -15.11 -15.48
C VAL A 983 -35.04 -16.05 -16.43
N LEU A 984 -34.25 -15.46 -17.32
CA LEU A 984 -33.34 -16.15 -18.23
C LEU A 984 -31.97 -16.33 -17.58
N MET A 985 -31.36 -17.49 -17.80
CA MET A 985 -30.05 -17.86 -17.28
C MET A 985 -28.93 -17.29 -18.14
N ASP A 986 -28.74 -15.98 -18.02
CA ASP A 986 -27.60 -15.24 -18.58
C ASP A 986 -27.13 -14.09 -17.68
N PHE A 987 -25.94 -13.55 -17.95
CA PHE A 987 -25.33 -12.50 -17.13
C PHE A 987 -26.19 -11.25 -17.04
N ASP A 988 -26.64 -10.72 -18.17
CA ASP A 988 -27.32 -9.42 -18.21
C ASP A 988 -28.77 -9.50 -17.67
N GLY A 989 -29.39 -10.68 -17.73
CA GLY A 989 -30.75 -10.96 -17.26
C GLY A 989 -30.80 -11.15 -15.74
N LEU A 990 -29.85 -11.89 -15.20
CA LEU A 990 -29.71 -12.05 -13.75
C LEU A 990 -29.29 -10.74 -13.07
N ILE A 991 -28.48 -9.90 -13.72
CA ILE A 991 -28.19 -8.52 -13.26
C ILE A 991 -29.46 -7.66 -13.25
N GLN A 992 -30.35 -7.78 -14.25
CA GLN A 992 -31.65 -7.08 -14.26
C GLN A 992 -32.57 -7.56 -13.13
N ALA A 993 -32.49 -8.83 -12.76
CA ALA A 993 -33.15 -9.42 -11.59
C ALA A 993 -32.46 -9.10 -10.23
N GLN A 994 -31.48 -8.19 -10.21
CA GLN A 994 -30.67 -7.81 -9.04
C GLN A 994 -29.89 -8.98 -8.39
N THR A 995 -29.47 -9.94 -9.21
CA THR A 995 -28.59 -11.06 -8.88
C THR A 995 -27.48 -11.19 -9.96
N GLY A 996 -26.91 -12.37 -10.19
CA GLY A 996 -25.88 -12.59 -11.21
C GLY A 996 -25.75 -14.05 -11.62
N LEU A 997 -25.13 -14.32 -12.78
CA LEU A 997 -24.91 -15.68 -13.30
C LEU A 997 -23.75 -16.41 -12.61
N GLY A 998 -22.79 -15.69 -12.02
CA GLY A 998 -21.65 -16.30 -11.31
C GLY A 998 -20.98 -17.42 -12.12
N THR A 999 -20.85 -18.61 -11.53
CA THR A 999 -20.36 -19.84 -12.18
C THR A 999 -21.50 -20.71 -12.75
N ALA A 1000 -22.74 -20.24 -12.69
CA ALA A 1000 -23.98 -20.97 -12.97
C ALA A 1000 -24.21 -22.22 -12.09
N ALA A 1001 -23.73 -22.19 -10.85
CA ALA A 1001 -24.06 -23.17 -9.82
C ALA A 1001 -25.42 -22.85 -9.18
N VAL A 1002 -26.49 -23.40 -9.76
CA VAL A 1002 -27.88 -23.17 -9.34
C VAL A 1002 -28.15 -23.93 -8.03
N ILE A 1003 -28.46 -23.21 -6.95
CA ILE A 1003 -28.84 -23.80 -5.65
C ILE A 1003 -30.33 -23.56 -5.42
N VAL A 1004 -31.13 -24.64 -5.45
CA VAL A 1004 -32.59 -24.61 -5.32
C VAL A 1004 -33.01 -24.82 -3.86
N MET A 1005 -33.91 -23.99 -3.35
CA MET A 1005 -34.46 -24.09 -1.99
C MET A 1005 -35.99 -24.22 -2.05
N ASP A 1006 -36.51 -25.31 -1.49
CA ASP A 1006 -37.96 -25.52 -1.32
C ASP A 1006 -38.45 -24.94 0.02
N LYS A 1007 -39.78 -24.92 0.22
CA LYS A 1007 -40.42 -24.34 1.41
C LYS A 1007 -40.14 -25.09 2.73
N SER A 1008 -39.46 -26.24 2.71
CA SER A 1008 -38.99 -26.89 3.95
C SER A 1008 -37.68 -26.30 4.48
N THR A 1009 -37.00 -25.47 3.68
CA THR A 1009 -35.71 -24.86 4.03
C THR A 1009 -35.89 -23.66 4.95
N ASP A 1010 -35.20 -23.65 6.09
CA ASP A 1010 -34.94 -22.40 6.82
C ASP A 1010 -33.92 -21.57 6.01
N ILE A 1011 -34.44 -20.59 5.25
CA ILE A 1011 -33.64 -19.74 4.37
C ILE A 1011 -32.69 -18.82 5.13
N ILE A 1012 -33.02 -18.42 6.36
CA ILE A 1012 -32.12 -17.62 7.21
C ILE A 1012 -30.91 -18.49 7.60
N ARG A 1013 -31.14 -19.76 7.96
CA ARG A 1013 -30.08 -20.74 8.27
C ARG A 1013 -29.25 -21.12 7.05
N ALA A 1014 -29.88 -21.26 5.89
CA ALA A 1014 -29.17 -21.53 4.63
C ALA A 1014 -28.16 -20.41 4.32
N ILE A 1015 -28.59 -19.14 4.41
CA ILE A 1015 -27.70 -17.99 4.18
C ILE A 1015 -26.70 -17.81 5.32
N ALA A 1016 -27.07 -18.07 6.59
CA ALA A 1016 -26.11 -18.08 7.69
C ALA A 1016 -24.96 -19.08 7.45
N ARG A 1017 -25.25 -20.27 6.90
CA ARG A 1017 -24.23 -21.26 6.54
C ARG A 1017 -23.32 -20.80 5.41
N LEU A 1018 -23.82 -20.00 4.46
CA LEU A 1018 -23.00 -19.36 3.42
C LEU A 1018 -22.07 -18.29 4.01
N ILE A 1019 -22.53 -17.48 4.96
CA ILE A 1019 -21.67 -16.47 5.61
C ILE A 1019 -20.63 -17.14 6.51
N GLU A 1020 -20.96 -18.26 7.15
CA GLU A 1020 -20.00 -19.11 7.86
C GLU A 1020 -18.92 -19.69 6.90
N PHE A 1021 -19.31 -20.08 5.69
CA PHE A 1021 -18.37 -20.47 4.63
C PHE A 1021 -17.48 -19.28 4.22
N TYR A 1022 -18.03 -18.11 3.92
CA TYR A 1022 -17.24 -16.93 3.57
C TYR A 1022 -16.33 -16.42 4.69
N LYS A 1023 -16.70 -16.64 5.96
CA LYS A 1023 -15.82 -16.43 7.11
C LYS A 1023 -14.64 -17.41 7.10
N HIS A 1024 -14.90 -18.70 6.89
CA HIS A 1024 -13.87 -19.74 6.88
C HIS A 1024 -12.89 -19.56 5.70
N GLU A 1025 -13.41 -19.24 4.53
CA GLU A 1025 -12.64 -19.12 3.28
C GLU A 1025 -11.97 -17.74 3.08
N SER A 1026 -12.09 -16.81 4.04
CA SER A 1026 -11.44 -15.51 3.94
C SER A 1026 -9.95 -15.58 4.29
N CYS A 1027 -9.08 -15.07 3.42
CA CYS A 1027 -7.65 -14.93 3.69
C CYS A 1027 -7.29 -13.93 4.80
N GLY A 1028 -8.28 -13.20 5.37
CA GLY A 1028 -8.10 -12.26 6.47
C GLY A 1028 -7.30 -10.97 6.15
N GLN A 1029 -6.92 -10.74 4.90
CA GLN A 1029 -5.99 -9.67 4.51
C GLN A 1029 -6.57 -8.26 4.66
N CYS A 1030 -7.83 -8.04 4.25
CA CYS A 1030 -8.47 -6.72 4.32
C CYS A 1030 -9.52 -6.64 5.43
N THR A 1031 -9.48 -5.59 6.24
CA THR A 1031 -10.30 -5.42 7.44
C THR A 1031 -11.81 -5.50 7.19
N PRO A 1032 -12.39 -4.89 6.12
CA PRO A 1032 -13.82 -5.01 5.85
C PRO A 1032 -14.27 -6.45 5.61
N CYS A 1033 -13.45 -7.27 4.94
CA CYS A 1033 -13.74 -8.70 4.80
C CYS A 1033 -13.51 -9.46 6.12
N ARG A 1034 -12.37 -9.27 6.78
CA ARG A 1034 -11.97 -10.07 7.94
C ARG A 1034 -12.92 -9.89 9.12
N GLU A 1035 -13.14 -8.64 9.52
CA GLU A 1035 -13.99 -8.33 10.68
C GLU A 1035 -15.47 -8.33 10.26
N GLY A 1036 -15.80 -7.71 9.13
CA GLY A 1036 -17.17 -7.54 8.68
C GLY A 1036 -17.90 -8.86 8.40
N VAL A 1037 -17.24 -9.85 7.80
CA VAL A 1037 -17.86 -11.17 7.54
C VAL A 1037 -18.00 -11.98 8.83
N ASP A 1038 -17.11 -11.84 9.81
CA ASP A 1038 -17.29 -12.45 11.14
C ASP A 1038 -18.44 -11.81 11.93
N TRP A 1039 -18.55 -10.48 11.90
CA TRP A 1039 -19.69 -9.75 12.49
C TRP A 1039 -21.01 -10.14 11.81
N MET A 1040 -21.02 -10.19 10.47
CA MET A 1040 -22.17 -10.63 9.68
C MET A 1040 -22.56 -12.07 10.02
N ASN A 1041 -21.59 -12.99 10.18
CA ASN A 1041 -21.83 -14.36 10.63
C ASN A 1041 -22.47 -14.40 12.03
N LYS A 1042 -21.93 -13.63 12.99
CA LYS A 1042 -22.47 -13.52 14.36
C LYS A 1042 -23.90 -12.99 14.36
N MET A 1043 -24.21 -11.99 13.55
CA MET A 1043 -25.57 -11.46 13.39
C MET A 1043 -26.50 -12.47 12.71
N MET A 1044 -26.05 -13.14 11.64
CA MET A 1044 -26.83 -14.17 10.94
C MET A 1044 -27.25 -15.32 11.85
N TRP A 1045 -26.34 -15.85 12.68
CA TRP A 1045 -26.69 -16.88 13.66
C TRP A 1045 -27.66 -16.39 14.76
N ARG A 1046 -27.65 -15.10 15.10
CA ARG A 1046 -28.68 -14.49 15.96
C ARG A 1046 -30.05 -14.40 15.27
N PHE A 1047 -30.09 -14.08 13.96
CA PHE A 1047 -31.34 -14.12 13.19
C PHE A 1047 -31.91 -15.54 13.04
N VAL A 1048 -31.07 -16.55 12.84
CA VAL A 1048 -31.50 -17.98 12.84
C VAL A 1048 -32.24 -18.32 14.14
N ASN A 1049 -31.68 -17.91 15.28
CA ASN A 1049 -32.25 -18.16 16.61
C ASN A 1049 -33.40 -17.19 16.97
N GLY A 1050 -33.69 -16.18 16.16
CA GLY A 1050 -34.64 -15.09 16.48
C GLY A 1050 -34.16 -14.10 17.56
N ASN A 1051 -33.00 -14.31 18.17
CA ASN A 1051 -32.42 -13.46 19.22
C ASN A 1051 -31.74 -12.20 18.65
N ALA A 1052 -32.50 -11.44 17.86
CA ALA A 1052 -32.14 -10.18 17.24
C ALA A 1052 -33.23 -9.12 17.47
N ARG A 1053 -32.90 -7.85 17.23
CA ARG A 1053 -33.89 -6.75 17.22
C ARG A 1053 -34.24 -6.40 15.77
N PRO A 1054 -35.46 -5.91 15.46
CA PRO A 1054 -35.83 -5.57 14.08
C PRO A 1054 -34.89 -4.54 13.43
N THR A 1055 -34.38 -3.57 14.22
CA THR A 1055 -33.38 -2.59 13.79
C THR A 1055 -32.06 -3.21 13.34
N GLU A 1056 -31.71 -4.42 13.80
CA GLU A 1056 -30.48 -5.09 13.42
C GLU A 1056 -30.54 -5.60 11.97
N ILE A 1057 -31.74 -5.73 11.37
CA ILE A 1057 -31.92 -6.07 9.94
C ILE A 1057 -31.37 -4.93 9.06
N ASP A 1058 -31.62 -3.68 9.45
CA ASP A 1058 -31.08 -2.51 8.77
C ASP A 1058 -29.58 -2.33 9.06
N MET A 1059 -29.11 -2.68 10.27
CA MET A 1059 -27.68 -2.68 10.60
C MET A 1059 -26.88 -3.72 9.79
N ILE A 1060 -27.39 -4.95 9.62
CA ILE A 1060 -26.67 -5.97 8.82
C ILE A 1060 -26.74 -5.64 7.31
N TRP A 1061 -27.80 -4.96 6.86
CA TRP A 1061 -27.84 -4.38 5.52
C TRP A 1061 -26.75 -3.32 5.33
N GLU A 1062 -26.62 -2.37 6.25
CA GLU A 1062 -25.56 -1.36 6.20
C GLU A 1062 -24.16 -2.00 6.26
N LEU A 1063 -23.93 -2.93 7.20
CA LEU A 1063 -22.68 -3.70 7.29
C LEU A 1063 -22.33 -4.36 5.95
N SER A 1064 -23.30 -4.98 5.27
CA SER A 1064 -23.07 -5.58 3.96
C SER A 1064 -22.61 -4.57 2.90
N LYS A 1065 -23.07 -3.31 2.97
CA LYS A 1065 -22.66 -2.21 2.10
C LYS A 1065 -21.32 -1.58 2.49
N GLN A 1066 -20.88 -1.75 3.73
CA GLN A 1066 -19.53 -1.37 4.20
C GLN A 1066 -18.46 -2.43 3.83
N ILE A 1067 -18.86 -3.69 3.56
CA ILE A 1067 -17.97 -4.72 3.01
C ILE A 1067 -17.87 -4.58 1.48
N GLU A 1068 -19.02 -4.53 0.80
CA GLU A 1068 -19.11 -4.46 -0.66
C GLU A 1068 -18.35 -3.25 -1.21
N GLY A 1069 -17.52 -3.48 -2.25
CA GLY A 1069 -16.70 -2.46 -2.89
C GLY A 1069 -15.51 -1.92 -2.07
N HIS A 1070 -15.35 -2.34 -0.81
CA HIS A 1070 -14.28 -1.87 0.09
C HIS A 1070 -13.20 -2.92 0.37
N THR A 1071 -13.27 -4.09 -0.28
CA THR A 1071 -12.33 -5.21 -0.12
C THR A 1071 -11.32 -5.31 -1.27
N ILE A 1072 -10.15 -5.89 -1.02
CA ILE A 1072 -9.08 -6.05 -2.03
C ILE A 1072 -9.53 -6.93 -3.21
N CYS A 1073 -10.47 -7.84 -2.99
CA CYS A 1073 -11.06 -8.69 -4.02
C CYS A 1073 -12.56 -8.92 -3.78
N ALA A 1074 -13.23 -9.50 -4.78
CA ALA A 1074 -14.68 -9.70 -4.82
C ALA A 1074 -15.22 -10.79 -3.86
N LEU A 1075 -14.37 -11.43 -3.04
CA LEU A 1075 -14.87 -12.33 -1.97
C LEU A 1075 -15.71 -11.56 -0.94
N GLY A 1076 -15.39 -10.28 -0.69
CA GLY A 1076 -16.20 -9.41 0.17
C GLY A 1076 -17.60 -9.15 -0.41
N ASP A 1077 -17.67 -8.84 -1.70
CA ASP A 1077 -18.94 -8.67 -2.42
C ASP A 1077 -19.75 -9.97 -2.40
N GLY A 1078 -19.11 -11.10 -2.69
CA GLY A 1078 -19.71 -12.44 -2.67
C GLY A 1078 -20.19 -12.90 -1.29
N ALA A 1079 -19.60 -12.37 -0.21
CA ALA A 1079 -20.10 -12.56 1.16
C ALA A 1079 -21.28 -11.63 1.49
N ALA A 1080 -21.27 -10.38 1.01
CA ALA A 1080 -22.32 -9.41 1.27
C ALA A 1080 -23.63 -9.71 0.50
N TRP A 1081 -23.52 -10.11 -0.76
CA TRP A 1081 -24.64 -10.27 -1.69
C TRP A 1081 -25.71 -11.31 -1.30
N PRO A 1082 -25.38 -12.48 -0.72
CA PRO A 1082 -26.38 -13.44 -0.23
C PRO A 1082 -27.26 -12.88 0.89
N VAL A 1083 -26.68 -12.11 1.82
CA VAL A 1083 -27.41 -11.43 2.90
C VAL A 1083 -28.26 -10.28 2.36
N GLN A 1084 -27.77 -9.51 1.38
CA GLN A 1084 -28.59 -8.51 0.70
C GLN A 1084 -29.79 -9.15 -0.03
N GLY A 1085 -29.60 -10.30 -0.68
CA GLY A 1085 -30.70 -11.06 -1.30
C GLY A 1085 -31.73 -11.53 -0.28
N LEU A 1086 -31.28 -12.07 0.86
CA LEU A 1086 -32.15 -12.47 1.98
C LEU A 1086 -33.00 -11.30 2.48
N ILE A 1087 -32.38 -10.16 2.79
CA ILE A 1087 -33.09 -8.99 3.33
C ILE A 1087 -34.06 -8.43 2.29
N ARG A 1088 -33.63 -8.30 1.03
CA ARG A 1088 -34.46 -7.74 -0.06
C ARG A 1088 -35.74 -8.53 -0.33
N HIS A 1089 -35.70 -9.86 -0.18
CA HIS A 1089 -36.81 -10.74 -0.57
C HIS A 1089 -37.51 -11.44 0.59
N PHE A 1090 -36.86 -11.59 1.76
CA PHE A 1090 -37.34 -12.37 2.90
C PHE A 1090 -37.23 -11.64 4.25
N ARG A 1091 -37.04 -10.31 4.28
CA ARG A 1091 -37.17 -9.49 5.50
C ARG A 1091 -38.41 -9.81 6.35
N PRO A 1092 -39.63 -10.03 5.81
CA PRO A 1092 -40.78 -10.43 6.62
C PRO A 1092 -40.60 -11.76 7.37
N VAL A 1093 -39.80 -12.70 6.85
CA VAL A 1093 -39.48 -13.96 7.52
C VAL A 1093 -38.51 -13.72 8.69
N MET A 1094 -37.55 -12.81 8.52
CA MET A 1094 -36.64 -12.38 9.60
C MET A 1094 -37.42 -11.66 10.71
N GLU A 1095 -38.35 -10.79 10.34
CA GLU A 1095 -39.20 -10.05 11.28
C GLU A 1095 -40.17 -10.99 12.04
N SER A 1096 -40.77 -11.98 11.36
CA SER A 1096 -41.59 -13.02 12.00
C SER A 1096 -40.76 -13.84 13.00
N ARG A 1097 -39.58 -14.34 12.61
CA ARG A 1097 -38.68 -15.12 13.48
C ARG A 1097 -38.26 -14.35 14.75
N ILE A 1098 -38.07 -13.04 14.65
CA ILE A 1098 -37.81 -12.16 15.79
C ILE A 1098 -39.06 -12.01 16.68
N ALA A 1099 -40.22 -11.76 16.09
CA ALA A 1099 -41.48 -11.60 16.84
C ALA A 1099 -41.89 -12.90 17.55
N GLU A 1100 -41.70 -14.07 16.92
CA GLU A 1100 -41.88 -15.39 17.50
C GLU A 1100 -40.97 -15.61 18.72
N TYR A 1101 -39.68 -15.28 18.60
CA TYR A 1101 -38.73 -15.38 19.71
C TYR A 1101 -39.09 -14.44 20.87
N GLN A 1102 -39.47 -13.19 20.58
CA GLN A 1102 -39.92 -12.24 21.60
C GLN A 1102 -41.20 -12.70 22.31
N GLN A 1103 -42.15 -13.30 21.58
CA GLN A 1103 -43.36 -13.90 22.18
C GLN A 1103 -43.04 -15.14 23.04
N GLN A 1104 -42.00 -15.91 22.71
CA GLN A 1104 -41.54 -17.02 23.55
C GLN A 1104 -40.86 -16.52 24.82
N GLN A 1105 -39.97 -15.51 24.70
CA GLN A 1105 -39.30 -14.88 25.86
C GLN A 1105 -40.30 -14.15 26.78
N ALA A 1106 -41.41 -13.63 26.26
CA ALA A 1106 -42.48 -13.01 27.06
C ALA A 1106 -43.48 -14.01 27.67
N ARG A 1107 -43.29 -15.32 27.45
CA ARG A 1107 -44.10 -16.42 28.02
C ARG A 1107 -43.31 -17.32 28.98
N ALA A 1108 -42.00 -17.09 29.10
CA ALA A 1108 -41.07 -17.82 29.96
C ALA A 1108 -40.73 -17.02 31.22
#